data_AF-A0A928NY45-F1
#
_entry.id   AF-A0A928NY45-F1
#
_cell.length_a   1.000
_cell.length_b   1.000
_cell.length_c   1.000
_cell.angle_alpha   90.00
_cell.angle_beta   90.00
_cell.angle_gamma   90.00
#
_symmetry.space_group_name_H-M   'P 1'
#
loop_
_entity.id
_entity.type
_entity.pdbx_description
1 polymer ?
#
loop_
_entity_poly.entity_id
_entity_poly.type
_entity_poly.pdbx_seq_one_letter_code
_entity_poly.pdbx_strand_id
1 'polypeptide(L)'
;MKKFTASICVLICTAILLCSCSFGSGKTTAPPTVISDLYIQNGVLYNCKDQADENGAYTVPAEVSIIGERAFSNDTSIKKLVIGKNVKQIAECAFYGNETIEEIIIADGVETIGGGAFVGCKSLTQIILPSSVTVLGPYAFYHCEGLEKVKLSENLTEIYEYTFASCTKLESITIPDGVAKINTAAFFDCKNLKDVNFPSALTVLEEAAFALCSELEELDLSGTALETFDESVCVSCKKLSKVTFPETLKTIGYQAFYECYALSELNIPASVSYIGGFALSQTDWYDDLLEDYAIVGDGVLVKCNVKDPDLSGKGIKAIGSSAFWNAETGYKYSEELSKLVIPEGVTTICDYAFYGSKLDGITLPVSIERIEKFAFDNVFAEGTAEIDFTKLTNLTYIGENAFANCAALKKIELPASVTDVEKYAFFKTGAMESFIKNARETKTNDDDFWISGDGILLCCMVKDKQDSIKVPNGVKIIAGGALAGWDNTIIYQTNEGITDEYWYNAWNIDKVEKVTLPETVEKICGGAFVSATSLEEVNIPEKVSSIGDGAFMYCTNLHDITITDGVKQIGKRAFSYSGLYSIILELTGVEKIGDEVFYGCKNMAWVTFPVGVSDIGSNLLLGCTALRNVYISPKASARVYDIIGNDIYSSEMRNNISLHYYVEN
;
A
#
# COMPACT_ATOMS: atom_id res chain seq x y z
N MET A 1 24.11 -2.73 0.49
CA MET A 1 22.70 -3.12 0.60
C MET A 1 22.27 -3.63 1.98
N LYS A 2 23.16 -4.18 2.84
CA LYS A 2 22.85 -4.68 4.21
C LYS A 2 22.33 -3.66 5.25
N LYS A 3 22.05 -2.40 4.87
CA LYS A 3 21.55 -1.34 5.77
C LYS A 3 20.40 -0.52 5.16
N PHE A 4 19.94 -0.86 3.96
CA PHE A 4 19.11 0.03 3.15
C PHE A 4 17.63 -0.37 3.08
N THR A 5 17.27 -1.64 3.33
CA THR A 5 15.87 -2.10 3.23
C THR A 5 15.07 -1.87 4.51
N ALA A 6 15.61 -2.21 5.69
CA ALA A 6 14.95 -1.92 6.98
C ALA A 6 14.80 -0.41 7.22
N SER A 7 15.80 0.38 6.83
CA SER A 7 15.73 1.84 6.94
C SER A 7 14.75 2.46 5.96
N ILE A 8 14.42 1.85 4.83
CA ILE A 8 13.43 2.39 3.88
C ILE A 8 12.00 2.13 4.35
N CYS A 9 11.65 0.99 4.96
CA CYS A 9 10.32 0.84 5.60
C CYS A 9 10.17 1.80 6.79
N VAL A 10 11.23 1.97 7.60
CA VAL A 10 11.26 2.97 8.68
C VAL A 10 11.24 4.40 8.13
N LEU A 11 11.93 4.70 7.02
CA LEU A 11 11.93 6.03 6.37
C LEU A 11 10.64 6.33 5.62
N ILE A 12 9.98 5.34 5.00
CA ILE A 12 8.70 5.52 4.31
C ILE A 12 7.61 5.75 5.34
N CYS A 13 7.57 4.96 6.42
CA CYS A 13 6.66 5.22 7.55
C CYS A 13 6.94 6.60 8.18
N THR A 14 8.20 6.98 8.43
CA THR A 14 8.53 8.30 9.00
C THR A 14 8.36 9.48 8.03
N ALA A 15 8.47 9.28 6.71
CA ALA A 15 8.22 10.31 5.70
C ALA A 15 6.72 10.54 5.47
N ILE A 16 5.89 9.49 5.55
CA ILE A 16 4.42 9.59 5.60
C ILE A 16 4.00 10.34 6.87
N LEU A 17 4.62 10.03 8.02
CA LEU A 17 4.38 10.67 9.31
C LEU A 17 4.74 12.17 9.38
N LEU A 18 5.76 12.60 8.62
CA LEU A 18 6.06 14.02 8.53
C LEU A 18 5.00 14.75 7.71
N CYS A 19 4.42 14.17 6.65
CA CYS A 19 3.43 14.88 5.82
C CYS A 19 2.02 14.98 6.44
N SER A 20 1.55 13.98 7.20
CA SER A 20 0.20 14.02 7.78
C SER A 20 0.07 14.92 9.03
N CYS A 21 1.18 15.24 9.69
CA CYS A 21 1.18 16.13 10.87
C CYS A 21 2.00 17.43 10.68
N SER A 22 2.73 17.62 9.57
CA SER A 22 3.33 18.93 9.25
C SER A 22 2.35 19.85 8.52
N PHE A 23 1.23 20.15 9.18
CA PHE A 23 0.38 21.25 8.73
C PHE A 23 1.09 22.57 9.00
N GLY A 24 1.26 23.32 7.91
CA GLY A 24 2.04 24.52 7.86
C GLY A 24 1.59 25.61 8.82
N SER A 25 2.52 26.50 9.11
CA SER A 25 2.32 27.86 9.62
C SER A 25 1.55 28.77 8.64
N GLY A 26 0.55 28.21 7.95
CA GLY A 26 -0.33 28.88 7.04
C GLY A 26 -1.33 29.74 7.81
N LYS A 27 -1.19 31.06 7.66
CA LYS A 27 -2.05 32.09 8.23
C LYS A 27 -3.53 31.76 8.01
N THR A 28 -4.16 31.17 9.02
CA THR A 28 -5.60 31.37 9.22
C THR A 28 -5.79 32.86 9.49
N THR A 29 -6.90 33.41 9.04
CA THR A 29 -7.38 34.73 9.50
C THR A 29 -7.12 34.84 11.00
N ALA A 30 -6.50 35.96 11.41
CA ALA A 30 -6.07 36.16 12.78
C ALA A 30 -7.18 35.71 13.75
N PRO A 31 -6.87 34.88 14.77
CA PRO A 31 -7.87 34.57 15.78
C PRO A 31 -8.41 35.90 16.31
N PRO A 32 -9.72 35.99 16.61
CA PRO A 32 -10.27 37.21 17.19
C PRO A 32 -9.37 37.65 18.33
N THR A 33 -8.98 38.91 18.26
CA THR A 33 -8.19 39.65 19.23
C THR A 33 -8.51 39.21 20.65
N VAL A 34 -7.54 38.58 21.34
CA VAL A 34 -7.51 38.23 22.77
C VAL A 34 -8.87 37.78 23.33
N ILE A 35 -9.18 36.48 23.20
CA ILE A 35 -10.32 35.87 23.91
C ILE A 35 -9.81 35.27 25.23
N SER A 36 -10.36 35.76 26.33
CA SER A 36 -10.18 35.28 27.71
C SER A 36 -10.70 33.85 27.93
N ASP A 37 -9.94 33.06 28.68
CA ASP A 37 -10.28 32.06 29.71
C ASP A 37 -11.24 30.88 29.37
N LEU A 38 -12.38 31.06 28.71
CA LEU A 38 -13.30 29.95 28.36
C LEU A 38 -14.17 30.35 27.17
N TYR A 39 -14.16 29.55 26.10
CA TYR A 39 -14.97 29.82 24.90
C TYR A 39 -15.89 28.65 24.58
N ILE A 40 -17.18 28.84 24.84
CA ILE A 40 -18.27 27.92 24.47
C ILE A 40 -19.24 28.66 23.57
N GLN A 41 -19.53 28.10 22.39
CA GLN A 41 -20.51 28.66 21.45
C GLN A 41 -21.40 27.54 20.91
N ASN A 42 -22.72 27.71 21.01
CA ASN A 42 -23.72 26.76 20.50
C ASN A 42 -23.49 25.31 20.99
N GLY A 43 -23.06 25.14 22.24
CA GLY A 43 -22.75 23.83 22.83
C GLY A 43 -21.39 23.24 22.44
N VAL A 44 -20.54 23.98 21.72
CA VAL A 44 -19.18 23.57 21.37
C VAL A 44 -18.17 24.29 22.26
N LEU A 45 -17.32 23.53 22.96
CA LEU A 45 -16.19 24.05 23.72
C LEU A 45 -14.98 24.19 22.79
N TYR A 46 -14.45 25.40 22.65
CA TYR A 46 -13.34 25.71 21.74
C TYR A 46 -12.04 26.12 22.45
N ASN A 47 -12.12 26.54 23.72
CA ASN A 47 -10.96 26.93 24.50
C ASN A 47 -11.31 26.87 25.99
N CYS A 48 -10.40 26.38 26.82
CA CYS A 48 -10.55 26.19 28.27
C CYS A 48 -9.34 26.69 29.08
N LYS A 49 -8.55 27.61 28.52
CA LYS A 49 -7.31 28.08 29.13
C LYS A 49 -7.52 28.59 30.56
N ASP A 50 -6.64 28.20 31.48
CA ASP A 50 -6.65 28.66 32.88
C ASP A 50 -7.95 28.32 33.65
N GLN A 51 -8.73 27.32 33.20
CA GLN A 51 -9.95 26.85 33.88
C GLN A 51 -9.73 25.71 34.87
N ALA A 52 -8.49 25.22 34.99
CA ALA A 52 -8.15 24.19 35.95
C ALA A 52 -8.29 24.70 37.39
N ASP A 53 -8.79 23.84 38.29
CA ASP A 53 -8.81 24.12 39.73
C ASP A 53 -7.39 24.05 40.35
N GLU A 54 -7.30 24.24 41.67
CA GLU A 54 -6.02 24.20 42.40
C GLU A 54 -5.26 22.87 42.29
N ASN A 55 -5.93 21.79 41.87
CA ASN A 55 -5.35 20.47 41.66
C ASN A 55 -5.12 20.16 40.17
N GLY A 56 -5.36 21.10 39.27
CA GLY A 56 -5.25 20.88 37.83
C GLY A 56 -6.47 20.18 37.23
N ALA A 57 -7.63 20.14 37.91
CA ALA A 57 -8.81 19.45 37.41
C ALA A 57 -9.84 20.42 36.76
N TYR A 58 -10.51 19.95 35.70
CA TYR A 58 -11.58 20.68 35.03
C TYR A 58 -12.77 19.75 34.75
N THR A 59 -13.99 20.25 34.91
CA THR A 59 -15.23 19.53 34.58
C THR A 59 -15.95 20.27 33.45
N VAL A 60 -16.22 19.56 32.36
CA VAL A 60 -16.89 20.12 31.18
C VAL A 60 -18.33 20.54 31.56
N PRO A 61 -18.74 21.80 31.29
CA PRO A 61 -20.09 22.29 31.61
C PRO A 61 -21.20 21.51 30.91
N ALA A 62 -22.38 21.44 31.54
CA ALA A 62 -23.50 20.62 31.07
C ALA A 62 -24.10 21.07 29.73
N GLU A 63 -23.90 22.33 29.35
CA GLU A 63 -24.32 22.89 28.06
C GLU A 63 -23.44 22.44 26.89
N VAL A 64 -22.29 21.83 27.15
CA VAL A 64 -21.37 21.36 26.11
C VAL A 64 -21.86 20.02 25.56
N SER A 65 -22.15 19.99 24.26
CA SER A 65 -22.43 18.78 23.49
C SER A 65 -21.25 18.32 22.65
N ILE A 66 -20.27 19.19 22.37
CA ILE A 66 -19.09 18.87 21.56
C ILE A 66 -17.85 19.50 22.21
N ILE A 67 -16.80 18.70 22.44
CA ILE A 67 -15.46 19.24 22.63
C ILE A 67 -14.89 19.51 21.25
N GLY A 68 -14.70 20.79 20.92
CA GLY A 68 -14.32 21.28 19.61
C GLY A 68 -12.87 20.98 19.24
N GLU A 69 -12.56 21.18 17.95
CA GLU A 69 -11.23 20.99 17.40
C GLU A 69 -10.21 21.85 18.16
N ARG A 70 -9.10 21.23 18.59
CA ARG A 70 -8.01 21.88 19.35
C ARG A 70 -8.42 22.54 20.68
N ALA A 71 -9.59 22.22 21.25
CA ALA A 71 -10.08 22.87 22.46
C ALA A 71 -9.14 22.83 23.68
N PHE A 72 -8.32 21.77 23.76
CA PHE A 72 -7.31 21.49 24.79
C PHE A 72 -5.90 21.30 24.17
N SER A 73 -5.68 21.74 22.93
CA SER A 73 -4.42 21.51 22.23
C SER A 73 -3.27 22.29 22.87
N ASN A 74 -2.17 21.60 23.14
CA ASN A 74 -0.99 22.13 23.85
C ASN A 74 -1.32 22.80 25.20
N ASP A 75 -2.49 22.50 25.80
CA ASP A 75 -2.83 22.98 27.13
C ASP A 75 -1.90 22.33 28.15
N THR A 76 -1.33 23.16 29.04
CA THR A 76 -0.37 22.73 30.06
C THR A 76 -0.90 22.93 31.48
N SER A 77 -2.16 23.34 31.61
CA SER A 77 -2.83 23.69 32.86
C SER A 77 -3.68 22.56 33.42
N ILE A 78 -4.29 21.75 32.55
CA ILE A 78 -5.24 20.70 32.95
C ILE A 78 -4.55 19.33 33.02
N LYS A 79 -4.60 18.74 34.21
CA LYS A 79 -4.14 17.38 34.54
C LYS A 79 -5.25 16.36 34.59
N LYS A 80 -6.47 16.77 34.99
CA LYS A 80 -7.62 15.89 35.09
C LYS A 80 -8.83 16.51 34.40
N LEU A 81 -9.48 15.75 33.51
CA LEU A 81 -10.68 16.19 32.82
C LEU A 81 -11.87 15.28 33.13
N VAL A 82 -13.02 15.88 33.44
CA VAL A 82 -14.30 15.17 33.58
C VAL A 82 -15.26 15.59 32.47
N ILE A 83 -15.58 14.65 31.59
CA ILE A 83 -16.50 14.81 30.45
C ILE A 83 -17.86 14.25 30.84
N GLY A 84 -18.86 15.13 30.93
CA GLY A 84 -20.24 14.76 31.30
C GLY A 84 -21.04 14.12 30.15
N LYS A 85 -22.11 13.41 30.50
CA LYS A 85 -22.98 12.63 29.59
C LYS A 85 -23.63 13.41 28.43
N ASN A 86 -23.61 14.75 28.49
CA ASN A 86 -24.21 15.61 27.46
C ASN A 86 -23.25 15.79 26.27
N VAL A 87 -21.95 15.55 26.47
CA VAL A 87 -20.97 15.57 25.38
C VAL A 87 -21.20 14.34 24.52
N LYS A 88 -21.48 14.59 23.24
CA LYS A 88 -21.70 13.57 22.20
C LYS A 88 -20.45 13.30 21.38
N GLN A 89 -19.57 14.30 21.26
CA GLN A 89 -18.41 14.21 20.40
C GLN A 89 -17.19 14.87 21.03
N ILE A 90 -16.05 14.20 20.90
CA ILE A 90 -14.72 14.78 21.03
C ILE A 90 -14.20 14.95 19.60
N ALA A 91 -14.02 16.19 19.14
CA ALA A 91 -13.58 16.47 17.78
C ALA A 91 -12.10 16.10 17.56
N GLU A 92 -11.65 16.10 16.31
CA GLU A 92 -10.26 15.84 15.97
C GLU A 92 -9.31 16.81 16.65
N CYS A 93 -8.12 16.29 16.96
CA CYS A 93 -7.04 17.06 17.57
C CYS A 93 -7.45 17.82 18.84
N ALA A 94 -8.56 17.47 19.49
CA ALA A 94 -9.09 18.18 20.66
C ALA A 94 -8.02 18.38 21.74
N PHE A 95 -7.16 17.40 21.96
CA PHE A 95 -6.06 17.39 22.94
C PHE A 95 -4.68 17.29 22.26
N TYR A 96 -4.56 17.71 21.00
CA TYR A 96 -3.30 17.58 20.26
C TYR A 96 -2.13 18.24 21.00
N GLY A 97 -1.08 17.47 21.28
CA GLY A 97 0.14 17.91 21.96
C GLY A 97 -0.05 18.23 23.45
N ASN A 98 -1.14 17.78 24.08
CA ASN A 98 -1.34 18.02 25.51
C ASN A 98 -0.44 17.11 26.36
N GLU A 99 0.73 17.62 26.77
CA GLU A 99 1.69 16.84 27.53
C GLU A 99 1.39 16.74 29.03
N THR A 100 0.28 17.31 29.53
CA THR A 100 0.00 17.42 30.99
C THR A 100 -1.22 16.67 31.48
N ILE A 101 -2.14 16.29 30.59
CA ILE A 101 -3.34 15.53 30.96
C ILE A 101 -2.95 14.12 31.44
N GLU A 102 -3.25 13.81 32.69
CA GLU A 102 -2.92 12.55 33.37
C GLU A 102 -4.14 11.60 33.43
N GLU A 103 -5.36 12.15 33.53
CA GLU A 103 -6.61 11.40 33.70
C GLU A 103 -7.77 12.06 32.93
N ILE A 104 -8.53 11.26 32.18
CA ILE A 104 -9.76 11.68 31.51
C ILE A 104 -10.90 10.73 31.90
N ILE A 105 -11.94 11.28 32.49
CA ILE A 105 -13.16 10.55 32.87
C ILE A 105 -14.23 10.85 31.84
N ILE A 106 -14.66 9.84 31.09
CA ILE A 106 -15.68 9.96 30.05
C ILE A 106 -16.96 9.27 30.53
N ALA A 107 -18.03 10.05 30.72
CA ALA A 107 -19.35 9.50 31.02
C ALA A 107 -20.03 8.89 29.78
N ASP A 108 -20.94 7.94 30.02
CA ASP A 108 -21.76 7.32 28.97
C ASP A 108 -22.63 8.39 28.29
N GLY A 109 -22.34 8.67 27.02
CA GLY A 109 -22.90 9.79 26.28
C GLY A 109 -22.07 10.20 25.07
N VAL A 110 -20.74 10.07 25.15
CA VAL A 110 -19.83 10.31 24.02
C VAL A 110 -19.98 9.19 23.00
N GLU A 111 -20.32 9.54 21.77
CA GLU A 111 -20.56 8.61 20.66
C GLU A 111 -19.37 8.55 19.70
N THR A 112 -18.70 9.70 19.50
CA THR A 112 -17.59 9.84 18.55
C THR A 112 -16.36 10.47 19.19
N ILE A 113 -15.21 9.84 18.99
CA ILE A 113 -13.88 10.42 19.22
C ILE A 113 -13.22 10.61 17.85
N GLY A 114 -12.95 11.86 17.50
CA GLY A 114 -12.39 12.23 16.20
C GLY A 114 -10.95 11.80 16.01
N GLY A 115 -10.49 11.84 14.76
CA GLY A 115 -9.12 11.51 14.40
C GLY A 115 -8.12 12.35 15.20
N GLY A 116 -7.01 11.75 15.63
CA GLY A 116 -5.97 12.46 16.36
C GLY A 116 -6.39 13.13 17.66
N ALA A 117 -7.57 12.81 18.24
CA ALA A 117 -8.15 13.54 19.37
C ALA A 117 -7.19 13.68 20.57
N PHE A 118 -6.37 12.68 20.84
CA PHE A 118 -5.40 12.64 21.94
C PHE A 118 -3.94 12.54 21.47
N VAL A 119 -3.63 12.93 20.22
CA VAL A 119 -2.25 12.86 19.71
C VAL A 119 -1.28 13.55 20.66
N GLY A 120 -0.22 12.86 21.05
CA GLY A 120 0.83 13.42 21.91
C GLY A 120 0.40 13.65 23.36
N CYS A 121 -0.67 13.02 23.84
CA CYS A 121 -1.05 13.04 25.27
C CYS A 121 -0.10 12.19 26.13
N LYS A 122 1.16 12.63 26.24
CA LYS A 122 2.27 11.84 26.82
C LYS A 122 2.13 11.55 28.31
N SER A 123 1.32 12.31 29.04
CA SER A 123 1.08 12.09 30.49
C SER A 123 -0.15 11.22 30.76
N LEU A 124 -0.98 10.93 29.75
CA LEU A 124 -2.21 10.16 29.94
C LEU A 124 -1.85 8.70 30.21
N THR A 125 -2.16 8.22 31.42
CA THR A 125 -1.75 6.87 31.85
C THR A 125 -2.79 5.79 31.57
N GLN A 126 -4.07 6.18 31.57
CA GLN A 126 -5.17 5.26 31.32
C GLN A 126 -6.33 5.98 30.64
N ILE A 127 -7.10 5.23 29.86
CA ILE A 127 -8.39 5.68 29.37
C ILE A 127 -9.42 4.56 29.33
N ILE A 128 -10.65 4.90 29.70
CA ILE A 128 -11.80 4.00 29.64
C ILE A 128 -12.81 4.61 28.68
N LEU A 129 -13.00 3.96 27.53
CA LEU A 129 -14.02 4.34 26.56
C LEU A 129 -15.35 3.72 26.98
N PRO A 130 -16.41 4.52 27.21
CA PRO A 130 -17.72 4.00 27.55
C PRO A 130 -18.36 3.29 26.35
N SER A 131 -19.33 2.41 26.61
CA SER A 131 -20.04 1.66 25.55
C SER A 131 -20.76 2.56 24.55
N SER A 132 -21.08 3.80 24.93
CA SER A 132 -21.64 4.76 23.98
C SER A 132 -20.71 5.10 22.81
N VAL A 133 -19.40 4.93 22.95
CA VAL A 133 -18.44 5.24 21.87
C VAL A 133 -18.56 4.18 20.79
N THR A 134 -19.02 4.57 19.61
CA THR A 134 -19.13 3.71 18.43
C THR A 134 -18.10 4.04 17.36
N VAL A 135 -17.51 5.24 17.41
CA VAL A 135 -16.49 5.69 16.45
C VAL A 135 -15.25 6.18 17.19
N LEU A 136 -14.10 5.58 16.87
CA LEU A 136 -12.78 5.99 17.31
C LEU A 136 -11.94 6.31 16.07
N GLY A 137 -11.69 7.59 15.80
CA GLY A 137 -11.03 8.02 14.57
C GLY A 137 -9.56 7.61 14.45
N PRO A 138 -8.98 7.70 13.24
CA PRO A 138 -7.58 7.36 12.99
C PRO A 138 -6.64 8.23 13.82
N TYR A 139 -5.46 7.72 14.19
CA TYR A 139 -4.47 8.42 15.04
C TYR A 139 -4.96 8.82 16.44
N ALA A 140 -6.13 8.38 16.92
CA ALA A 140 -6.76 8.96 18.12
C ALA A 140 -5.86 9.02 19.36
N PHE A 141 -4.99 8.03 19.60
CA PHE A 141 -4.03 7.98 20.70
C PHE A 141 -2.56 7.95 20.23
N TYR A 142 -2.29 8.42 19.02
CA TYR A 142 -0.94 8.43 18.46
C TYR A 142 0.05 9.19 19.36
N HIS A 143 1.22 8.63 19.65
CA HIS A 143 2.20 9.19 20.60
C HIS A 143 1.67 9.46 22.03
N CYS A 144 0.66 8.73 22.50
CA CYS A 144 0.33 8.69 23.93
C CYS A 144 1.34 7.83 24.70
N GLU A 145 2.60 8.27 24.77
CA GLU A 145 3.72 7.51 25.32
C GLU A 145 3.55 7.11 26.80
N GLY A 146 2.69 7.82 27.54
CA GLY A 146 2.34 7.52 28.92
C GLY A 146 1.29 6.43 29.10
N LEU A 147 0.59 6.03 28.03
CA LEU A 147 -0.62 5.21 28.10
C LEU A 147 -0.27 3.76 28.42
N GLU A 148 -0.62 3.33 29.63
CA GLU A 148 -0.36 1.99 30.16
C GLU A 148 -1.58 1.08 30.01
N LYS A 149 -2.79 1.64 30.10
CA LYS A 149 -4.06 0.89 30.11
C LYS A 149 -5.14 1.53 29.26
N VAL A 150 -5.74 0.73 28.38
CA VAL A 150 -6.87 1.13 27.56
C VAL A 150 -8.00 0.13 27.76
N LYS A 151 -9.19 0.63 28.10
CA LYS A 151 -10.42 -0.13 27.95
C LYS A 151 -11.19 0.43 26.75
N LEU A 152 -11.30 -0.38 25.70
CA LEU A 152 -12.05 -0.06 24.50
C LEU A 152 -13.56 -0.21 24.73
N SER A 153 -14.35 0.42 23.86
CA SER A 153 -15.81 0.25 23.84
C SER A 153 -16.17 -1.06 23.14
N GLU A 154 -17.12 -1.81 23.70
CA GLU A 154 -17.61 -3.08 23.13
C GLU A 154 -18.32 -2.92 21.77
N ASN A 155 -18.68 -1.68 21.40
CA ASN A 155 -19.40 -1.37 20.16
C ASN A 155 -18.48 -0.92 19.01
N LEU A 156 -17.15 -1.00 19.18
CA LEU A 156 -16.22 -0.72 18.09
C LEU A 156 -16.24 -1.85 17.07
N THR A 157 -16.17 -1.48 15.79
CA THR A 157 -16.10 -2.42 14.66
C THR A 157 -14.72 -2.48 14.02
N GLU A 158 -13.85 -1.51 14.32
CA GLU A 158 -12.58 -1.31 13.63
C GLU A 158 -11.61 -0.55 14.55
N ILE A 159 -10.33 -0.92 14.48
CA ILE A 159 -9.22 -0.11 15.03
C ILE A 159 -8.51 0.53 13.85
N TYR A 160 -8.68 1.84 13.71
CA TYR A 160 -8.17 2.60 12.57
C TYR A 160 -6.66 2.76 12.59
N GLU A 161 -6.13 3.22 11.46
CA GLU A 161 -4.71 3.39 11.23
C GLU A 161 -4.06 4.27 12.31
N TYR A 162 -2.88 3.84 12.75
CA TYR A 162 -2.06 4.52 13.76
C TYR A 162 -2.74 4.83 15.10
N THR A 163 -3.91 4.25 15.41
CA THR A 163 -4.72 4.61 16.59
C THR A 163 -3.90 4.60 17.88
N PHE A 164 -3.11 3.56 18.13
CA PHE A 164 -2.26 3.41 19.32
C PHE A 164 -0.77 3.47 19.00
N ALA A 165 -0.39 3.87 17.78
CA ALA A 165 1.02 3.87 17.41
C ALA A 165 1.86 4.78 18.33
N SER A 166 3.04 4.29 18.71
CA SER A 166 3.93 4.90 19.70
C SER A 166 3.34 5.06 21.11
N CYS A 167 2.33 4.27 21.49
CA CYS A 167 1.94 4.10 22.91
C CYS A 167 2.95 3.19 23.62
N THR A 168 4.18 3.70 23.81
CA THR A 168 5.34 2.89 24.19
C THR A 168 5.22 2.18 25.54
N LYS A 169 4.30 2.61 26.43
CA LYS A 169 4.04 1.99 27.74
C LYS A 169 2.85 1.03 27.77
N LEU A 170 2.10 0.88 26.69
CA LEU A 170 0.94 -0.01 26.66
C LEU A 170 1.41 -1.46 26.82
N GLU A 171 1.04 -2.12 27.92
CA GLU A 171 1.52 -3.47 28.24
C GLU A 171 0.62 -4.57 27.67
N SER A 172 -0.69 -4.33 27.64
CA SER A 172 -1.67 -5.28 27.15
C SER A 172 -2.88 -4.56 26.56
N ILE A 173 -3.58 -5.22 25.63
CA ILE A 173 -4.86 -4.74 25.13
C ILE A 173 -5.84 -5.89 24.88
N THR A 174 -7.10 -5.65 25.25
CA THR A 174 -8.22 -6.52 24.87
C THR A 174 -9.02 -5.82 23.78
N ILE A 175 -9.03 -6.43 22.59
CA ILE A 175 -9.77 -5.92 21.44
C ILE A 175 -11.21 -6.47 21.51
N PRO A 176 -12.26 -5.63 21.42
CA PRO A 176 -13.65 -6.06 21.51
C PRO A 176 -14.06 -7.08 20.44
N ASP A 177 -14.97 -7.99 20.79
CA ASP A 177 -15.43 -9.09 19.91
C ASP A 177 -16.05 -8.61 18.58
N GLY A 178 -16.59 -7.39 18.54
CA GLY A 178 -17.19 -6.79 17.35
C GLY A 178 -16.18 -6.23 16.33
N VAL A 179 -14.90 -6.14 16.68
CA VAL A 179 -13.87 -5.58 15.81
C VAL A 179 -13.50 -6.57 14.71
N ALA A 180 -13.82 -6.20 13.47
CA ALA A 180 -13.56 -7.02 12.29
C ALA A 180 -12.22 -6.68 11.60
N LYS A 181 -11.64 -5.51 11.91
CA LYS A 181 -10.45 -4.97 11.25
C LYS A 181 -9.51 -4.25 12.20
N ILE A 182 -8.21 -4.48 12.00
CA ILE A 182 -7.11 -3.72 12.60
C ILE A 182 -6.29 -3.16 11.44
N ASN A 183 -6.31 -1.84 11.29
CA ASN A 183 -5.75 -1.17 10.12
C ASN A 183 -4.26 -0.87 10.27
N THR A 184 -3.71 -0.32 9.18
CA THR A 184 -2.30 -0.03 8.98
C THR A 184 -1.67 0.63 10.21
N ALA A 185 -0.59 0.01 10.71
CA ALA A 185 0.21 0.53 11.82
C ALA A 185 -0.56 0.84 13.12
N ALA A 186 -1.75 0.25 13.36
CA ALA A 186 -2.58 0.55 14.53
C ALA A 186 -1.85 0.49 15.89
N PHE A 187 -0.91 -0.45 16.07
CA PHE A 187 -0.09 -0.63 17.27
C PHE A 187 1.43 -0.48 17.00
N PHE A 188 1.81 0.18 15.91
CA PHE A 188 3.21 0.39 15.55
C PHE A 188 4.02 1.02 16.69
N ASP A 189 5.22 0.49 16.98
CA ASP A 189 6.12 0.98 18.04
C ASP A 189 5.52 0.96 19.47
N CYS A 190 4.53 0.10 19.74
CA CYS A 190 4.07 -0.21 21.11
C CYS A 190 5.09 -1.10 21.83
N LYS A 191 6.26 -0.53 22.16
CA LYS A 191 7.45 -1.28 22.61
C LYS A 191 7.24 -2.23 23.78
N ASN A 192 6.36 -1.89 24.72
CA ASN A 192 6.09 -2.70 25.92
C ASN A 192 4.87 -3.62 25.79
N LEU A 193 4.22 -3.68 24.61
CA LEU A 193 3.04 -4.52 24.39
C LEU A 193 3.46 -5.99 24.41
N LYS A 194 2.92 -6.75 25.37
CA LYS A 194 3.21 -8.17 25.60
C LYS A 194 2.04 -9.07 25.25
N ASP A 195 0.83 -8.63 25.59
CA ASP A 195 -0.38 -9.43 25.49
C ASP A 195 -1.43 -8.72 24.63
N VAL A 196 -1.92 -9.41 23.60
CA VAL A 196 -3.00 -8.93 22.74
C VAL A 196 -4.07 -10.01 22.66
N ASN A 197 -5.28 -9.68 23.11
CA ASN A 197 -6.43 -10.57 22.97
C ASN A 197 -7.18 -10.21 21.69
N PHE A 198 -7.11 -11.09 20.69
CA PHE A 198 -7.76 -10.89 19.40
C PHE A 198 -9.24 -11.34 19.41
N PRO A 199 -10.12 -10.63 18.70
CA PRO A 199 -11.53 -10.98 18.63
C PRO A 199 -11.79 -12.04 17.55
N SER A 200 -12.82 -12.86 17.73
CA SER A 200 -13.16 -13.90 16.75
C SER A 200 -13.68 -13.34 15.43
N ALA A 201 -14.20 -12.11 15.42
CA ALA A 201 -14.67 -11.45 14.22
C ALA A 201 -13.54 -10.87 13.34
N LEU A 202 -12.28 -10.91 13.79
CA LEU A 202 -11.16 -10.33 13.06
C LEU A 202 -10.95 -11.05 11.72
N THR A 203 -11.13 -10.30 10.64
CA THR A 203 -10.95 -10.77 9.24
C THR A 203 -9.87 -10.01 8.49
N VAL A 204 -9.48 -8.82 8.98
CA VAL A 204 -8.46 -7.98 8.36
C VAL A 204 -7.45 -7.53 9.40
N LEU A 205 -6.17 -7.75 9.11
CA LEU A 205 -5.03 -7.26 9.86
C LEU A 205 -4.04 -6.68 8.86
N GLU A 206 -3.97 -5.36 8.76
CA GLU A 206 -3.25 -4.65 7.69
C GLU A 206 -1.75 -4.42 7.99
N GLU A 207 -1.08 -3.83 7.00
CA GLU A 207 0.35 -3.51 6.99
C GLU A 207 0.87 -2.96 8.33
N ALA A 208 1.96 -3.56 8.81
CA ALA A 208 2.72 -3.09 9.98
C ALA A 208 1.92 -2.90 11.28
N ALA A 209 0.73 -3.51 11.42
CA ALA A 209 -0.16 -3.32 12.55
C ALA A 209 0.53 -3.48 13.92
N PHE A 210 1.48 -4.40 14.06
CA PHE A 210 2.26 -4.66 15.28
C PHE A 210 3.78 -4.49 15.10
N ALA A 211 4.23 -3.82 14.04
CA ALA A 211 5.67 -3.65 13.81
C ALA A 211 6.34 -2.89 14.98
N LEU A 212 7.58 -3.27 15.31
CA LEU A 212 8.39 -2.75 16.42
C LEU A 212 7.82 -2.98 17.84
N CYS A 213 6.81 -3.85 18.01
CA CYS A 213 6.36 -4.33 19.33
C CYS A 213 7.41 -5.25 19.95
N SER A 214 8.47 -4.66 20.49
CA SER A 214 9.72 -5.36 20.85
C SER A 214 9.59 -6.32 22.05
N GLU A 215 8.56 -6.13 22.88
CA GLU A 215 8.27 -6.99 24.05
C GLU A 215 7.17 -8.02 23.80
N LEU A 216 6.60 -8.08 22.59
CA LEU A 216 5.60 -9.08 22.22
C LEU A 216 6.27 -10.45 22.16
N GLU A 217 5.83 -11.41 23.00
CA GLU A 217 6.46 -12.73 23.11
C GLU A 217 5.72 -13.81 22.30
N GLU A 218 4.38 -13.75 22.28
CA GLU A 218 3.53 -14.69 21.56
C GLU A 218 2.41 -13.95 20.83
N LEU A 219 2.00 -14.50 19.68
CA LEU A 219 0.85 -14.03 18.92
C LEU A 219 -0.10 -15.19 18.62
N ASP A 220 -1.22 -15.26 19.33
CA ASP A 220 -2.26 -16.27 19.09
C ASP A 220 -3.41 -15.70 18.27
N LEU A 221 -3.45 -16.09 16.99
CA LEU A 221 -4.49 -15.73 16.04
C LEU A 221 -5.44 -16.90 15.74
N SER A 222 -5.31 -18.03 16.44
CA SER A 222 -6.05 -19.25 16.16
C SER A 222 -7.57 -19.09 16.24
N GLY A 223 -8.04 -18.15 17.08
CA GLY A 223 -9.46 -17.82 17.24
C GLY A 223 -10.02 -16.84 16.21
N THR A 224 -9.20 -16.32 15.29
CA THR A 224 -9.61 -15.32 14.29
C THR A 224 -10.12 -15.97 12.99
N ALA A 225 -10.67 -15.16 12.08
CA ALA A 225 -11.11 -15.58 10.76
C ALA A 225 -10.23 -15.00 9.64
N LEU A 226 -8.95 -14.73 9.94
CA LEU A 226 -8.00 -14.16 8.98
C LEU A 226 -7.79 -15.11 7.80
N GLU A 227 -7.93 -14.57 6.58
CA GLU A 227 -7.49 -15.25 5.36
C GLU A 227 -6.09 -14.79 4.91
N THR A 228 -5.66 -13.62 5.38
CA THR A 228 -4.37 -13.02 5.02
C THR A 228 -3.67 -12.51 6.27
N PHE A 229 -2.35 -12.71 6.34
CA PHE A 229 -1.48 -12.05 7.30
C PHE A 229 -0.61 -11.09 6.51
N ASP A 230 -0.94 -9.80 6.58
CA ASP A 230 -0.49 -8.81 5.60
C ASP A 230 1.01 -8.47 5.69
N GLU A 231 1.45 -7.53 4.86
CA GLU A 231 2.84 -7.11 4.76
C GLU A 231 3.34 -6.50 6.09
N SER A 232 4.56 -6.85 6.47
CA SER A 232 5.29 -6.24 7.57
C SER A 232 4.60 -6.26 8.96
N VAL A 233 3.52 -7.03 9.15
CA VAL A 233 2.66 -6.98 10.35
C VAL A 233 3.44 -7.03 11.67
N CYS A 234 4.46 -7.88 11.78
CA CYS A 234 5.27 -8.07 12.98
C CYS A 234 6.75 -7.73 12.79
N VAL A 235 7.12 -6.84 11.85
CA VAL A 235 8.54 -6.50 11.62
C VAL A 235 9.25 -6.06 12.91
N SER A 236 10.44 -6.61 13.13
CA SER A 236 11.31 -6.31 14.27
C SER A 236 10.64 -6.51 15.64
N CYS A 237 9.69 -7.45 15.78
CA CYS A 237 9.18 -7.93 17.07
C CYS A 237 10.22 -8.89 17.70
N LYS A 238 11.27 -8.31 18.30
CA LYS A 238 12.51 -9.03 18.65
C LYS A 238 12.36 -10.15 19.68
N LYS A 239 11.31 -10.13 20.51
CA LYS A 239 11.00 -11.18 21.48
C LYS A 239 9.92 -12.15 21.01
N LEU A 240 9.31 -11.92 19.84
CA LEU A 240 8.25 -12.77 19.33
C LEU A 240 8.85 -14.14 19.05
N SER A 241 8.49 -15.10 19.88
CA SER A 241 9.05 -16.45 19.87
C SER A 241 8.11 -17.45 19.23
N LYS A 242 6.81 -17.14 19.25
CA LYS A 242 5.74 -18.02 18.80
C LYS A 242 4.61 -17.29 18.11
N VAL A 243 4.12 -17.86 17.00
CA VAL A 243 2.92 -17.41 16.30
C VAL A 243 2.02 -18.60 15.99
N THR A 244 0.74 -18.49 16.33
CA THR A 244 -0.27 -19.50 16.01
C THR A 244 -1.32 -18.88 15.08
N PHE A 245 -1.45 -19.42 13.87
CA PHE A 245 -2.39 -18.92 12.86
C PHE A 245 -3.74 -19.64 12.90
N PRO A 246 -4.83 -19.01 12.39
CA PRO A 246 -6.07 -19.72 12.13
C PRO A 246 -5.94 -20.62 10.88
N GLU A 247 -6.71 -21.71 10.84
CA GLU A 247 -6.77 -22.63 9.70
C GLU A 247 -7.40 -22.01 8.44
N THR A 248 -7.97 -20.81 8.55
CA THR A 248 -8.50 -20.04 7.41
C THR A 248 -7.41 -19.30 6.63
N LEU A 249 -6.19 -19.21 7.16
CA LEU A 249 -5.11 -18.41 6.59
C LEU A 249 -4.64 -18.96 5.24
N LYS A 250 -4.62 -18.13 4.21
CA LYS A 250 -4.23 -18.48 2.83
C LYS A 250 -2.89 -17.85 2.43
N THR A 251 -2.56 -16.68 2.95
CA THR A 251 -1.35 -15.94 2.55
C THR A 251 -0.63 -15.32 3.74
N ILE A 252 0.69 -15.25 3.62
CA ILE A 252 1.59 -14.49 4.50
C ILE A 252 2.33 -13.47 3.63
N GLY A 253 2.23 -12.18 3.98
CA GLY A 253 2.71 -11.06 3.18
C GLY A 253 4.22 -10.82 3.24
N TYR A 254 4.68 -9.88 2.39
CA TYR A 254 6.07 -9.42 2.34
C TYR A 254 6.56 -8.96 3.72
N GLN A 255 7.76 -9.41 4.13
CA GLN A 255 8.39 -9.04 5.41
C GLN A 255 7.56 -9.26 6.69
N ALA A 256 6.49 -10.07 6.66
CA ALA A 256 5.59 -10.30 7.78
C ALA A 256 6.27 -10.49 9.16
N PHE A 257 7.39 -11.23 9.21
CA PHE A 257 8.20 -11.48 10.42
C PHE A 257 9.66 -11.06 10.27
N TYR A 258 9.98 -10.15 9.34
CA TYR A 258 11.36 -9.72 9.11
C TYR A 258 11.97 -9.14 10.40
N GLU A 259 13.17 -9.58 10.78
CA GLU A 259 13.87 -9.23 12.04
C GLU A 259 13.17 -9.72 13.33
N CYS A 260 12.29 -10.72 13.26
CA CYS A 260 11.80 -11.46 14.43
C CYS A 260 12.79 -12.53 14.84
N TYR A 261 13.97 -12.11 15.33
CA TYR A 261 15.08 -13.03 15.59
C TYR A 261 14.74 -14.18 16.56
N ALA A 262 13.85 -13.98 17.53
CA ALA A 262 13.49 -15.04 18.48
C ALA A 262 12.44 -16.03 17.96
N LEU A 263 11.83 -15.78 16.79
CA LEU A 263 10.70 -16.57 16.29
C LEU A 263 11.19 -17.96 15.90
N SER A 264 10.86 -18.96 16.71
CA SER A 264 11.29 -20.36 16.55
C SER A 264 10.11 -21.33 16.53
N GLU A 265 8.95 -20.92 17.06
CA GLU A 265 7.71 -21.70 17.05
C GLU A 265 6.70 -21.10 16.06
N LEU A 266 6.76 -21.52 14.81
CA LEU A 266 5.84 -21.09 13.75
C LEU A 266 5.26 -22.31 13.02
N ASN A 267 3.94 -22.47 13.10
CA ASN A 267 3.22 -23.50 12.35
C ASN A 267 2.48 -22.85 11.18
N ILE A 268 2.90 -23.16 9.95
CA ILE A 268 2.25 -22.67 8.73
C ILE A 268 1.06 -23.59 8.40
N PRO A 269 -0.20 -23.10 8.42
CA PRO A 269 -1.38 -23.92 8.13
C PRO A 269 -1.35 -24.50 6.72
N ALA A 270 -1.96 -25.68 6.54
CA ALA A 270 -2.01 -26.38 5.24
C ALA A 270 -2.76 -25.62 4.14
N SER A 271 -3.55 -24.60 4.51
CA SER A 271 -4.25 -23.68 3.61
C SER A 271 -3.35 -22.57 3.03
N VAL A 272 -2.15 -22.34 3.58
CA VAL A 272 -1.27 -21.26 3.13
C VAL A 272 -0.60 -21.65 1.81
N SER A 273 -1.00 -21.00 0.72
CA SER A 273 -0.48 -21.26 -0.63
C SER A 273 0.53 -20.21 -1.13
N TYR A 274 0.71 -19.12 -0.39
CA TYR A 274 1.64 -18.04 -0.75
C TYR A 274 2.31 -17.44 0.49
N ILE A 275 3.62 -17.26 0.39
CA ILE A 275 4.47 -16.61 1.39
C ILE A 275 5.34 -15.59 0.66
N GLY A 276 5.17 -14.32 1.02
CA GLY A 276 5.79 -13.18 0.35
C GLY A 276 7.28 -13.02 0.61
N GLY A 277 7.90 -12.13 -0.17
CA GLY A 277 9.32 -11.81 -0.09
C GLY A 277 9.79 -11.50 1.34
N PHE A 278 10.86 -12.17 1.79
CA PHE A 278 11.46 -11.99 3.11
C PHE A 278 10.53 -12.20 4.32
N ALA A 279 9.33 -12.75 4.13
CA ALA A 279 8.35 -12.89 5.21
C ALA A 279 8.92 -13.61 6.43
N LEU A 280 9.79 -14.60 6.21
CA LEU A 280 10.40 -15.46 7.22
C LEU A 280 11.90 -15.18 7.42
N SER A 281 12.47 -14.20 6.70
CA SER A 281 13.90 -13.90 6.80
C SER A 281 14.25 -13.32 8.17
N GLN A 282 15.43 -13.66 8.69
CA GLN A 282 15.90 -13.20 10.01
C GLN A 282 14.96 -13.64 11.15
N THR A 283 14.57 -14.92 11.09
CA THR A 283 13.84 -15.63 12.14
C THR A 283 14.63 -16.90 12.47
N ASP A 284 14.74 -17.26 13.75
CA ASP A 284 15.36 -18.52 14.16
C ASP A 284 14.68 -19.71 13.45
N TRP A 285 13.36 -19.66 13.24
CA TRP A 285 12.57 -20.66 12.52
C TRP A 285 13.09 -20.93 11.11
N TYR A 286 13.46 -19.89 10.35
CA TYR A 286 13.94 -20.03 8.97
C TYR A 286 15.45 -20.29 8.91
N ASP A 287 16.22 -19.60 9.74
CA ASP A 287 17.68 -19.65 9.72
C ASP A 287 18.18 -21.02 10.21
N ASP A 288 17.51 -21.63 11.18
CA ASP A 288 17.83 -22.96 11.71
C ASP A 288 17.32 -24.12 10.85
N LEU A 289 16.60 -23.88 9.74
CA LEU A 289 16.21 -24.96 8.82
C LEU A 289 17.44 -25.63 8.21
N LEU A 290 17.65 -26.89 8.59
CA LEU A 290 18.77 -27.75 8.16
C LEU A 290 18.37 -28.70 7.02
N GLU A 291 17.09 -28.80 6.69
CA GLU A 291 16.59 -29.69 5.65
C GLU A 291 17.13 -29.29 4.27
N ASP A 292 17.34 -30.31 3.43
CA ASP A 292 17.68 -30.13 2.02
C ASP A 292 16.58 -29.34 1.27
N TYR A 293 15.32 -29.60 1.65
CA TYR A 293 14.13 -28.93 1.12
C TYR A 293 13.17 -28.65 2.26
N ALA A 294 12.79 -27.40 2.45
CA ALA A 294 11.73 -27.01 3.37
C ALA A 294 10.48 -26.63 2.57
N ILE A 295 9.43 -27.43 2.71
CA ILE A 295 8.14 -27.26 2.02
C ILE A 295 7.06 -27.15 3.09
N VAL A 296 6.28 -26.08 3.06
CA VAL A 296 5.27 -25.75 4.09
C VAL A 296 3.93 -25.37 3.47
N GLY A 297 2.89 -25.30 4.30
CA GLY A 297 1.54 -24.97 3.88
C GLY A 297 1.03 -25.87 2.75
N ASP A 298 0.40 -25.28 1.75
CA ASP A 298 -0.05 -25.97 0.53
C ASP A 298 1.09 -26.15 -0.49
N GLY A 299 2.21 -26.74 -0.07
CA GLY A 299 3.31 -27.08 -0.98
C GLY A 299 4.18 -25.90 -1.40
N VAL A 300 4.36 -24.90 -0.55
CA VAL A 300 5.26 -23.76 -0.79
C VAL A 300 6.69 -24.15 -0.43
N LEU A 301 7.60 -24.20 -1.42
CA LEU A 301 9.02 -24.40 -1.17
C LEU A 301 9.62 -23.10 -0.61
N VAL A 302 10.02 -23.08 0.66
CA VAL A 302 10.60 -21.88 1.30
C VAL A 302 12.11 -21.89 1.35
N LYS A 303 12.74 -23.06 1.30
CA LYS A 303 14.21 -23.21 1.31
C LYS A 303 14.64 -24.43 0.49
N CYS A 304 15.60 -24.24 -0.39
CA CYS A 304 16.38 -25.30 -1.01
C CYS A 304 17.82 -25.16 -0.54
N ASN A 305 18.46 -26.25 -0.11
CA ASN A 305 19.85 -26.28 0.36
C ASN A 305 20.66 -27.35 -0.38
N VAL A 306 20.40 -27.53 -1.68
CA VAL A 306 21.01 -28.60 -2.49
C VAL A 306 21.69 -28.02 -3.72
N LYS A 307 22.95 -28.43 -3.95
CA LYS A 307 23.75 -28.02 -5.10
C LYS A 307 23.07 -28.28 -6.44
N ASP A 308 22.64 -29.53 -6.67
CA ASP A 308 21.98 -30.00 -7.88
C ASP A 308 20.55 -30.46 -7.53
N PRO A 309 19.61 -29.54 -7.37
CA PRO A 309 18.30 -29.84 -6.81
C PRO A 309 17.42 -30.62 -7.82
N ASP A 310 16.92 -31.77 -7.39
CA ASP A 310 15.79 -32.45 -8.04
C ASP A 310 14.50 -32.10 -7.28
N LEU A 311 13.60 -31.36 -7.93
CA LEU A 311 12.33 -30.93 -7.34
C LEU A 311 11.19 -31.93 -7.60
N SER A 312 11.42 -32.98 -8.37
CA SER A 312 10.37 -33.92 -8.79
C SER A 312 9.80 -34.73 -7.61
N GLY A 313 8.49 -34.96 -7.63
CA GLY A 313 7.79 -35.79 -6.64
C GLY A 313 7.69 -35.20 -5.22
N LYS A 314 8.09 -33.94 -5.01
CA LYS A 314 8.10 -33.30 -3.69
C LYS A 314 6.79 -32.62 -3.27
N GLY A 315 5.76 -32.66 -4.12
CA GLY A 315 4.46 -32.02 -3.84
C GLY A 315 4.52 -30.49 -3.81
N ILE A 316 5.49 -29.89 -4.51
CA ILE A 316 5.65 -28.44 -4.60
C ILE A 316 4.57 -27.87 -5.52
N LYS A 317 3.88 -26.83 -5.06
CA LYS A 317 2.90 -26.05 -5.82
C LYS A 317 3.36 -24.61 -6.07
N ALA A 318 4.22 -24.06 -5.23
CA ALA A 318 4.82 -22.75 -5.43
C ALA A 318 6.32 -22.75 -5.09
N ILE A 319 7.11 -22.02 -5.87
CA ILE A 319 8.50 -21.70 -5.52
C ILE A 319 8.48 -20.41 -4.72
N GLY A 320 8.68 -20.52 -3.40
CA GLY A 320 8.62 -19.39 -2.47
C GLY A 320 9.78 -18.41 -2.64
N SER A 321 9.58 -17.20 -2.12
CA SER A 321 10.43 -16.04 -2.38
C SER A 321 11.89 -16.12 -1.92
N SER A 322 12.18 -17.06 -1.03
CA SER A 322 13.54 -17.28 -0.51
C SER A 322 14.05 -18.70 -0.79
N ALA A 323 13.34 -19.45 -1.64
CA ALA A 323 13.68 -20.84 -1.95
C ALA A 323 15.11 -21.00 -2.48
N PHE A 324 15.51 -20.11 -3.39
CA PHE A 324 16.84 -20.09 -4.01
C PHE A 324 17.54 -18.74 -3.83
N TRP A 325 17.18 -17.99 -2.79
CA TRP A 325 17.80 -16.71 -2.49
C TRP A 325 17.69 -16.33 -1.01
N ASN A 326 18.77 -15.79 -0.44
CA ASN A 326 18.82 -15.23 0.90
C ASN A 326 19.52 -13.87 0.84
N ALA A 327 18.90 -12.79 1.34
CA ALA A 327 19.49 -11.44 1.26
C ALA A 327 20.75 -11.24 2.10
N GLU A 328 20.96 -12.03 3.17
CA GLU A 328 22.12 -11.87 4.05
C GLU A 328 23.35 -12.64 3.57
N THR A 329 23.11 -13.87 3.13
CA THR A 329 24.16 -14.85 2.81
C THR A 329 24.21 -15.24 1.34
N GLY A 330 23.22 -14.82 0.54
CA GLY A 330 23.01 -15.36 -0.80
C GLY A 330 22.50 -16.79 -0.73
N TYR A 331 22.13 -17.35 -1.88
CA TYR A 331 21.93 -18.80 -1.93
C TYR A 331 23.27 -19.50 -1.78
N LYS A 332 23.39 -20.43 -0.83
CA LYS A 332 24.65 -21.13 -0.51
C LYS A 332 25.31 -21.77 -1.73
N TYR A 333 24.51 -22.23 -2.70
CA TYR A 333 24.97 -22.86 -3.94
C TYR A 333 24.71 -21.99 -5.17
N SER A 334 24.57 -20.66 -5.02
CA SER A 334 24.24 -19.73 -6.12
C SER A 334 25.22 -19.76 -7.28
N GLU A 335 26.50 -20.02 -7.00
CA GLU A 335 27.57 -20.12 -8.01
C GLU A 335 27.64 -21.52 -8.67
N GLU A 336 26.93 -22.50 -8.13
CA GLU A 336 26.99 -23.90 -8.59
C GLU A 336 25.68 -24.33 -9.28
N LEU A 337 24.57 -23.66 -8.96
CA LEU A 337 23.27 -23.89 -9.58
C LEU A 337 23.26 -23.38 -11.02
N SER A 338 23.50 -24.27 -11.98
CA SER A 338 23.55 -23.92 -13.41
C SER A 338 22.23 -24.14 -14.15
N LYS A 339 21.52 -25.24 -13.89
CA LYS A 339 20.25 -25.56 -14.55
C LYS A 339 19.23 -26.10 -13.58
N LEU A 340 17.96 -25.77 -13.83
CA LEU A 340 16.85 -26.21 -13.00
C LEU A 340 15.64 -26.64 -13.83
N VAL A 341 14.95 -27.68 -13.38
CA VAL A 341 13.67 -28.11 -13.93
C VAL A 341 12.61 -27.89 -12.85
N ILE A 342 11.65 -27.01 -13.14
CA ILE A 342 10.48 -26.83 -12.29
C ILE A 342 9.45 -27.91 -12.65
N PRO A 343 8.96 -28.70 -11.68
CA PRO A 343 8.08 -29.82 -11.95
C PRO A 343 6.65 -29.38 -12.26
N GLU A 344 5.93 -30.17 -13.05
CA GLU A 344 4.49 -29.99 -13.29
C GLU A 344 3.70 -29.97 -11.98
N GLY A 345 2.69 -29.11 -11.90
CA GLY A 345 1.90 -28.86 -10.68
C GLY A 345 2.35 -27.61 -9.91
N VAL A 346 3.53 -27.06 -10.21
CA VAL A 346 3.91 -25.73 -9.74
C VAL A 346 3.13 -24.69 -10.54
N THR A 347 2.38 -23.83 -9.85
CA THR A 347 1.55 -22.78 -10.45
C THR A 347 2.14 -21.38 -10.27
N THR A 348 3.00 -21.17 -9.27
CA THR A 348 3.53 -19.84 -8.95
C THR A 348 5.04 -19.87 -8.71
N ILE A 349 5.74 -18.91 -9.32
CA ILE A 349 7.11 -18.52 -8.92
C ILE A 349 7.00 -17.21 -8.16
N CYS A 350 7.19 -17.23 -6.85
CA CYS A 350 6.98 -16.09 -5.96
C CYS A 350 8.07 -15.00 -6.11
N ASP A 351 7.88 -13.88 -5.41
CA ASP A 351 8.76 -12.72 -5.54
C ASP A 351 10.19 -13.07 -5.22
N TYR A 352 11.17 -12.56 -5.96
CA TYR A 352 12.58 -12.82 -5.68
C TYR A 352 13.02 -14.30 -5.63
N ALA A 353 12.19 -15.26 -6.04
CA ALA A 353 12.44 -16.70 -5.87
C ALA A 353 13.84 -17.15 -6.32
N PHE A 354 14.36 -16.57 -7.41
CA PHE A 354 15.69 -16.83 -7.94
C PHE A 354 16.59 -15.59 -7.98
N TYR A 355 16.18 -14.46 -7.38
CA TYR A 355 16.85 -13.17 -7.51
C TYR A 355 18.38 -13.26 -7.37
N GLY A 356 19.10 -12.75 -8.36
CA GLY A 356 20.57 -12.72 -8.34
C GLY A 356 21.28 -14.09 -8.39
N SER A 357 20.55 -15.19 -8.60
CA SER A 357 21.15 -16.50 -8.93
C SER A 357 21.81 -16.45 -10.33
N LYS A 358 22.71 -17.39 -10.64
CA LYS A 358 23.36 -17.45 -11.97
C LYS A 358 22.99 -18.73 -12.71
N LEU A 359 21.75 -18.79 -13.19
CA LEU A 359 21.26 -19.93 -13.97
C LEU A 359 21.66 -19.78 -15.44
N ASP A 360 22.22 -20.83 -16.04
CA ASP A 360 22.43 -20.96 -17.49
C ASP A 360 21.14 -21.36 -18.23
N GLY A 361 20.14 -21.87 -17.50
CA GLY A 361 18.84 -22.20 -18.07
C GLY A 361 17.86 -22.78 -17.06
N ILE A 362 16.56 -22.59 -17.36
CA ILE A 362 15.47 -23.13 -16.56
C ILE A 362 14.40 -23.76 -17.46
N THR A 363 13.81 -24.86 -17.01
CA THR A 363 12.61 -25.43 -17.65
C THR A 363 11.41 -25.13 -16.78
N LEU A 364 10.45 -24.39 -17.33
CA LEU A 364 9.19 -24.05 -16.68
C LEU A 364 8.05 -24.95 -17.23
N PRO A 365 7.18 -25.51 -16.37
CA PRO A 365 6.07 -26.37 -16.76
C PRO A 365 4.88 -25.56 -17.28
N VAL A 366 3.95 -26.22 -17.97
CA VAL A 366 2.73 -25.57 -18.48
C VAL A 366 1.80 -25.13 -17.35
N SER A 367 1.89 -25.77 -16.18
CA SER A 367 1.11 -25.41 -14.99
C SER A 367 1.39 -24.02 -14.41
N ILE A 368 2.48 -23.35 -14.82
CA ILE A 368 2.78 -22.00 -14.31
C ILE A 368 1.66 -21.03 -14.72
N GLU A 369 1.03 -20.44 -13.73
CA GLU A 369 -0.02 -19.42 -13.85
C GLU A 369 0.53 -18.02 -13.57
N ARG A 370 1.50 -17.90 -12.66
CA ARG A 370 2.02 -16.62 -12.15
C ARG A 370 3.53 -16.64 -11.98
N ILE A 371 4.18 -15.58 -12.45
CA ILE A 371 5.60 -15.28 -12.16
C ILE A 371 5.63 -13.91 -11.51
N GLU A 372 5.99 -13.86 -10.23
CA GLU A 372 5.85 -12.66 -9.41
C GLU A 372 7.07 -11.73 -9.51
N LYS A 373 7.07 -10.67 -8.71
CA LYS A 373 7.98 -9.53 -8.82
C LYS A 373 9.44 -9.93 -8.55
N PHE A 374 10.35 -9.46 -9.40
CA PHE A 374 11.79 -9.79 -9.34
C PHE A 374 12.15 -11.29 -9.34
N ALA A 375 11.21 -12.19 -9.69
CA ALA A 375 11.41 -13.64 -9.58
C ALA A 375 12.70 -14.15 -10.24
N PHE A 376 13.05 -13.60 -11.42
CA PHE A 376 14.25 -13.90 -12.19
C PHE A 376 15.12 -12.67 -12.46
N ASP A 377 15.00 -11.58 -11.69
CA ASP A 377 15.83 -10.39 -11.93
C ASP A 377 17.32 -10.72 -11.80
N ASN A 378 18.09 -10.30 -12.82
CA ASN A 378 19.52 -10.52 -12.97
C ASN A 378 19.94 -12.01 -13.03
N VAL A 379 18.98 -12.93 -13.22
CA VAL A 379 19.27 -14.38 -13.20
C VAL A 379 19.96 -14.84 -14.48
N PHE A 380 19.50 -14.32 -15.62
CA PHE A 380 20.02 -14.64 -16.96
C PHE A 380 20.82 -13.46 -17.52
N ALA A 381 21.64 -12.82 -16.68
CA ALA A 381 22.41 -11.63 -17.04
C ALA A 381 23.45 -11.90 -18.14
N GLU A 382 23.99 -13.12 -18.19
CA GLU A 382 24.95 -13.57 -19.21
C GLU A 382 24.58 -14.98 -19.70
N GLY A 383 25.29 -15.48 -20.71
CA GLY A 383 25.13 -16.85 -21.22
C GLY A 383 24.13 -16.99 -22.37
N THR A 384 23.53 -18.18 -22.49
CA THR A 384 22.68 -18.59 -23.62
C THR A 384 21.31 -19.10 -23.18
N ALA A 385 20.82 -18.63 -22.02
CA ALA A 385 19.53 -19.04 -21.51
C ALA A 385 18.39 -18.63 -22.46
N GLU A 386 17.45 -19.53 -22.68
CA GLU A 386 16.26 -19.31 -23.47
C GLU A 386 15.03 -19.85 -22.73
N ILE A 387 13.93 -19.09 -22.78
CA ILE A 387 12.63 -19.49 -22.24
C ILE A 387 11.61 -19.41 -23.36
N ASP A 388 10.96 -20.54 -23.63
CA ASP A 388 9.87 -20.63 -24.60
C ASP A 388 8.53 -20.33 -23.92
N PHE A 389 8.24 -19.03 -23.74
CA PHE A 389 7.02 -18.55 -23.10
C PHE A 389 5.74 -19.03 -23.81
N THR A 390 5.79 -19.35 -25.10
CA THR A 390 4.61 -19.83 -25.86
C THR A 390 4.07 -21.17 -25.36
N LYS A 391 4.89 -21.92 -24.61
CA LYS A 391 4.48 -23.18 -23.96
C LYS A 391 3.79 -23.00 -22.62
N LEU A 392 3.86 -21.80 -22.02
CA LEU A 392 3.28 -21.51 -20.71
C LEU A 392 1.81 -21.10 -20.87
N THR A 393 0.97 -21.96 -21.45
CA THR A 393 -0.40 -21.58 -21.84
C THR A 393 -1.36 -21.32 -20.67
N ASN A 394 -0.93 -21.55 -19.42
CA ASN A 394 -1.67 -21.15 -18.22
C ASN A 394 -1.15 -19.84 -17.62
N LEU A 395 -0.03 -19.30 -18.10
CA LEU A 395 0.57 -18.07 -17.56
C LEU A 395 -0.37 -16.90 -17.82
N THR A 396 -0.84 -16.27 -16.74
CA THR A 396 -1.75 -15.13 -16.79
C THR A 396 -1.07 -13.84 -16.31
N TYR A 397 -0.09 -13.95 -15.41
CA TYR A 397 0.52 -12.80 -14.72
C TYR A 397 2.05 -12.85 -14.73
N ILE A 398 2.67 -11.70 -15.04
CA ILE A 398 4.11 -11.46 -14.95
C ILE A 398 4.36 -10.18 -14.15
N GLY A 399 5.02 -10.32 -13.01
CA GLY A 399 5.23 -9.26 -12.04
C GLY A 399 6.31 -8.24 -12.40
N GLU A 400 6.39 -7.20 -11.56
CA GLU A 400 7.31 -6.08 -11.75
C GLU A 400 8.76 -6.59 -11.80
N ASN A 401 9.53 -6.15 -12.80
CA ASN A 401 10.93 -6.58 -12.98
C ASN A 401 11.15 -8.11 -12.99
N ALA A 402 10.13 -8.94 -13.24
CA ALA A 402 10.22 -10.40 -13.13
C ALA A 402 11.40 -11.02 -13.88
N PHE A 403 11.74 -10.49 -15.07
CA PHE A 403 12.89 -10.88 -15.89
C PHE A 403 13.79 -9.68 -16.21
N ALA A 404 13.85 -8.69 -15.31
CA ALA A 404 14.75 -7.55 -15.50
C ALA A 404 16.22 -8.01 -15.55
N ASN A 405 17.04 -7.25 -16.27
CA ASN A 405 18.48 -7.49 -16.42
C ASN A 405 18.85 -8.89 -16.96
N CYS A 406 17.94 -9.56 -17.66
CA CYS A 406 18.16 -10.88 -18.25
C CYS A 406 18.65 -10.78 -19.71
N ALA A 407 19.88 -10.29 -19.90
CA ALA A 407 20.41 -10.00 -21.24
C ALA A 407 20.54 -11.26 -22.14
N ALA A 408 20.61 -12.47 -21.57
CA ALA A 408 20.62 -13.72 -22.34
C ALA A 408 19.26 -14.00 -23.04
N LEU A 409 18.15 -13.51 -22.50
CA LEU A 409 16.82 -13.70 -23.10
C LEU A 409 16.67 -12.85 -24.36
N LYS A 410 16.98 -13.43 -25.52
CA LYS A 410 16.98 -12.73 -26.82
C LYS A 410 15.62 -12.68 -27.52
N LYS A 411 14.63 -13.46 -27.06
CA LYS A 411 13.28 -13.49 -27.63
C LYS A 411 12.24 -13.61 -26.52
N ILE A 412 11.17 -12.82 -26.61
CA ILE A 412 10.02 -12.88 -25.71
C ILE A 412 8.75 -12.90 -26.57
N GLU A 413 8.09 -14.06 -26.60
CA GLU A 413 6.82 -14.28 -27.28
C GLU A 413 5.82 -14.83 -26.26
N LEU A 414 4.92 -13.97 -25.78
CA LEU A 414 3.99 -14.31 -24.71
C LEU A 414 2.80 -15.14 -25.22
N PRO A 415 2.28 -16.09 -24.43
CA PRO A 415 1.08 -16.82 -24.78
C PRO A 415 -0.16 -15.93 -24.63
N ALA A 416 -1.22 -16.24 -25.38
CA ALA A 416 -2.49 -15.48 -25.36
C ALA A 416 -3.22 -15.51 -24.00
N SER A 417 -2.80 -16.37 -23.08
CA SER A 417 -3.31 -16.44 -21.71
C SER A 417 -2.85 -15.29 -20.82
N VAL A 418 -1.77 -14.58 -21.18
CA VAL A 418 -1.23 -13.48 -20.36
C VAL A 418 -2.18 -12.29 -20.43
N THR A 419 -2.71 -11.91 -19.26
CA THR A 419 -3.60 -10.75 -19.12
C THR A 419 -2.94 -9.58 -18.40
N ASP A 420 -1.84 -9.84 -17.68
CA ASP A 420 -1.20 -8.88 -16.79
C ASP A 420 0.32 -8.96 -16.91
N VAL A 421 0.94 -7.83 -17.29
CA VAL A 421 2.40 -7.66 -17.31
C VAL A 421 2.69 -6.35 -16.61
N GLU A 422 3.33 -6.42 -15.45
CA GLU A 422 3.63 -5.26 -14.62
C GLU A 422 4.87 -4.49 -15.08
N LYS A 423 5.06 -3.32 -14.46
CA LYS A 423 6.13 -2.37 -14.76
C LYS A 423 7.50 -3.05 -14.86
N TYR A 424 8.18 -2.80 -15.98
CA TYR A 424 9.56 -3.23 -16.22
C TYR A 424 9.81 -4.76 -16.21
N ALA A 425 8.77 -5.59 -16.37
CA ALA A 425 8.90 -7.05 -16.35
C ALA A 425 10.06 -7.60 -17.21
N PHE A 426 10.37 -6.98 -18.36
CA PHE A 426 11.42 -7.39 -19.30
C PHE A 426 12.50 -6.34 -19.53
N PHE A 427 12.70 -5.44 -18.56
CA PHE A 427 13.69 -4.37 -18.67
C PHE A 427 15.11 -4.91 -18.86
N LYS A 428 15.88 -4.34 -19.80
CA LYS A 428 17.27 -4.79 -20.13
C LYS A 428 17.40 -6.28 -20.47
N THR A 429 16.34 -6.87 -21.01
CA THR A 429 16.45 -8.18 -21.67
C THR A 429 17.11 -8.02 -23.04
N GLY A 430 17.77 -9.07 -23.54
CA GLY A 430 18.37 -9.01 -24.87
C GLY A 430 17.35 -8.89 -26.00
N ALA A 431 16.09 -9.29 -25.77
CA ALA A 431 14.97 -9.04 -26.66
C ALA A 431 14.63 -7.55 -26.73
N MET A 432 14.58 -6.85 -25.59
CA MET A 432 14.38 -5.40 -25.54
C MET A 432 15.52 -4.66 -26.25
N GLU A 433 16.78 -5.04 -25.99
CA GLU A 433 17.94 -4.46 -26.68
C GLU A 433 17.85 -4.63 -28.20
N SER A 434 17.45 -5.82 -28.65
CA SER A 434 17.29 -6.13 -30.08
C SER A 434 16.17 -5.30 -30.70
N PHE A 435 15.03 -5.14 -30.01
CA PHE A 435 13.95 -4.27 -30.43
C PHE A 435 14.41 -2.82 -30.57
N ILE A 436 15.04 -2.25 -29.54
CA ILE A 436 15.51 -0.85 -29.55
C ILE A 436 16.50 -0.61 -30.67
N LYS A 437 17.43 -1.56 -30.90
CA LYS A 437 18.38 -1.49 -32.00
C LYS A 437 17.67 -1.48 -33.35
N ASN A 438 16.74 -2.40 -33.57
CA ASN A 438 15.99 -2.50 -34.82
C ASN A 438 15.18 -1.22 -35.09
N ALA A 439 14.43 -0.74 -34.10
CA ALA A 439 13.60 0.47 -34.21
C ALA A 439 14.40 1.74 -34.59
N ARG A 440 15.70 1.78 -34.27
CA ARG A 440 16.60 2.88 -34.64
C ARG A 440 17.19 2.74 -36.02
N GLU A 441 17.47 1.51 -36.43
CA GLU A 441 18.05 1.21 -37.74
C GLU A 441 17.00 1.35 -38.84
N THR A 442 15.75 0.97 -38.54
CA THR A 442 14.64 1.12 -39.46
C THR A 442 14.01 2.51 -39.34
N LYS A 443 13.52 3.05 -40.46
CA LYS A 443 12.78 4.33 -40.50
C LYS A 443 11.28 4.11 -40.73
N THR A 444 10.77 2.91 -40.43
CA THR A 444 9.35 2.59 -40.54
C THR A 444 8.67 2.81 -39.20
N ASN A 445 7.36 3.00 -39.18
CA ASN A 445 6.60 3.16 -37.93
C ASN A 445 6.16 1.82 -37.32
N ASP A 446 6.24 0.73 -38.09
CA ASP A 446 5.83 -0.60 -37.64
C ASP A 446 6.82 -1.19 -36.62
N ASP A 447 8.09 -0.74 -36.67
CA ASP A 447 9.15 -1.16 -35.76
C ASP A 447 9.22 -0.32 -34.47
N ASP A 448 8.35 0.68 -34.30
CA ASP A 448 8.33 1.55 -33.12
C ASP A 448 7.62 0.90 -31.91
N PHE A 449 6.96 -0.24 -32.11
CA PHE A 449 6.14 -0.90 -31.07
C PHE A 449 6.59 -2.35 -30.86
N TRP A 450 7.04 -2.65 -29.64
CA TRP A 450 7.33 -4.02 -29.25
C TRP A 450 6.04 -4.69 -28.77
N ILE A 451 5.40 -5.41 -29.67
CA ILE A 451 4.17 -6.17 -29.41
C ILE A 451 4.52 -7.65 -29.34
N SER A 452 4.04 -8.34 -28.32
CA SER A 452 4.26 -9.78 -28.09
C SER A 452 2.92 -10.52 -28.04
N GLY A 453 2.91 -11.77 -28.51
CA GLY A 453 1.73 -12.64 -28.42
C GLY A 453 0.51 -12.08 -29.13
N ASP A 454 -0.65 -12.24 -28.49
CA ASP A 454 -1.95 -11.79 -29.01
C ASP A 454 -2.24 -10.31 -28.69
N GLY A 455 -1.26 -9.43 -28.96
CA GLY A 455 -1.44 -7.98 -28.88
C GLY A 455 -1.05 -7.33 -27.54
N ILE A 456 0.00 -7.83 -26.87
CA ILE A 456 0.53 -7.22 -25.64
C ILE A 456 1.62 -6.22 -26.02
N LEU A 457 1.38 -4.93 -25.83
CA LEU A 457 2.39 -3.89 -26.03
C LEU A 457 3.33 -3.85 -24.83
N LEU A 458 4.59 -4.21 -25.02
CA LEU A 458 5.63 -4.26 -23.98
C LEU A 458 6.50 -3.01 -23.91
N CYS A 459 6.71 -2.33 -25.03
CA CYS A 459 7.53 -1.12 -25.11
C CYS A 459 7.19 -0.34 -26.39
N CYS A 460 7.32 0.98 -26.34
CA CYS A 460 7.20 1.86 -27.49
C CYS A 460 8.44 2.75 -27.61
N MET A 461 8.97 2.87 -28.83
CA MET A 461 10.03 3.81 -29.18
C MET A 461 9.42 5.08 -29.78
N VAL A 462 9.78 6.23 -29.23
CA VAL A 462 9.33 7.54 -29.72
C VAL A 462 10.44 8.21 -30.51
N LYS A 463 10.13 8.64 -31.74
CA LYS A 463 11.08 9.34 -32.61
C LYS A 463 11.30 10.78 -32.17
N ASP A 464 12.46 11.35 -32.50
CA ASP A 464 12.77 12.76 -32.19
C ASP A 464 11.68 13.71 -32.74
N LYS A 465 11.20 14.60 -31.87
CA LYS A 465 10.16 15.62 -32.14
C LYS A 465 8.75 15.07 -32.39
N GLN A 466 8.49 13.82 -32.06
CA GLN A 466 7.14 13.27 -32.08
C GLN A 466 6.42 13.65 -30.77
N ASP A 467 5.38 14.47 -30.90
CA ASP A 467 4.52 14.94 -29.80
C ASP A 467 3.28 14.06 -29.61
N SER A 468 3.00 13.16 -30.55
CA SER A 468 1.79 12.34 -30.56
C SER A 468 2.04 10.92 -31.07
N ILE A 469 1.41 9.95 -30.41
CA ILE A 469 1.52 8.51 -30.73
C ILE A 469 0.14 7.92 -30.96
N LYS A 470 0.04 7.06 -31.97
CA LYS A 470 -1.12 6.21 -32.21
C LYS A 470 -0.71 4.75 -32.07
N VAL A 471 -1.22 4.09 -31.05
CA VAL A 471 -0.95 2.67 -30.81
C VAL A 471 -1.62 1.83 -31.92
N PRO A 472 -0.93 0.83 -32.51
CA PRO A 472 -1.46 0.06 -33.64
C PRO A 472 -2.72 -0.73 -33.31
N ASN A 473 -3.63 -0.86 -34.29
CA ASN A 473 -4.79 -1.75 -34.17
C ASN A 473 -4.36 -3.20 -33.89
N GLY A 474 -5.06 -3.89 -33.00
CA GLY A 474 -4.75 -5.27 -32.61
C GLY A 474 -4.03 -5.36 -31.27
N VAL A 475 -3.50 -4.25 -30.74
CA VAL A 475 -3.08 -4.18 -29.33
C VAL A 475 -4.29 -4.31 -28.42
N LYS A 476 -4.22 -5.25 -27.49
CA LYS A 476 -5.26 -5.56 -26.49
C LYS A 476 -4.85 -5.14 -25.08
N ILE A 477 -3.56 -5.24 -24.75
CA ILE A 477 -3.03 -4.97 -23.41
C ILE A 477 -1.89 -3.97 -23.53
N ILE A 478 -1.95 -2.91 -22.71
CA ILE A 478 -0.83 -2.00 -22.49
C ILE A 478 -0.10 -2.45 -21.23
N ALA A 479 1.07 -3.08 -21.38
CA ALA A 479 1.85 -3.56 -20.25
C ALA A 479 2.41 -2.41 -19.40
N GLY A 480 2.76 -2.72 -18.16
CA GLY A 480 3.42 -1.79 -17.26
C GLY A 480 4.74 -1.31 -17.81
N GLY A 481 4.91 0.00 -17.87
CA GLY A 481 6.08 0.63 -18.49
C GLY A 481 6.03 0.72 -20.03
N ALA A 482 5.03 0.17 -20.71
CA ALA A 482 5.02 0.19 -22.17
C ALA A 482 5.02 1.60 -22.77
N LEU A 483 4.42 2.55 -22.05
CA LEU A 483 4.26 3.96 -22.40
C LEU A 483 4.65 4.86 -21.22
N ALA A 484 5.63 4.45 -20.41
CA ALA A 484 6.06 5.24 -19.26
C ALA A 484 7.17 6.24 -19.62
N GLY A 485 7.18 7.35 -18.88
CA GLY A 485 8.23 8.35 -18.95
C GLY A 485 9.45 7.96 -18.12
N TRP A 486 10.46 8.82 -18.16
CA TRP A 486 11.72 8.60 -17.50
C TRP A 486 11.65 8.98 -16.03
N ASP A 487 11.74 7.96 -15.18
CA ASP A 487 11.70 8.11 -13.74
C ASP A 487 13.10 8.39 -13.17
N ASN A 488 13.43 9.66 -12.93
CA ASN A 488 14.66 10.07 -12.27
C ASN A 488 14.75 9.62 -10.79
N THR A 489 13.68 9.09 -10.20
CA THR A 489 13.64 8.65 -8.79
C THR A 489 13.94 7.15 -8.60
N ILE A 490 13.85 6.34 -9.66
CA ILE A 490 14.17 4.89 -9.67
C ILE A 490 15.64 4.62 -10.05
N ILE A 491 16.48 5.66 -10.13
CA ILE A 491 17.92 5.46 -10.32
C ILE A 491 18.52 4.98 -9.00
N TYR A 492 18.63 3.66 -8.86
CA TYR A 492 19.64 3.04 -8.01
C TYR A 492 20.93 3.82 -8.18
N GLN A 493 21.46 4.35 -7.08
CA GLN A 493 22.80 4.91 -7.01
C GLN A 493 23.82 3.82 -7.39
N THR A 494 23.96 3.51 -8.67
CA THR A 494 25.22 3.03 -9.21
C THR A 494 26.07 4.28 -9.32
N ASN A 495 27.15 4.34 -8.53
CA ASN A 495 28.23 5.33 -8.67
C ASN A 495 28.95 5.25 -10.04
N GLU A 496 28.39 4.51 -11.00
CA GLU A 496 28.73 4.57 -12.40
C GLU A 496 27.67 5.46 -13.06
N GLY A 497 28.06 6.69 -13.40
CA GLY A 497 27.20 7.58 -14.16
C GLY A 497 26.62 6.83 -15.34
N ILE A 498 25.28 6.80 -15.44
CA ILE A 498 24.58 6.21 -16.58
C ILE A 498 24.90 7.06 -17.80
N THR A 499 25.96 6.69 -18.51
CA THR A 499 26.45 7.40 -19.70
C THR A 499 25.84 6.86 -21.00
N ASP A 500 25.00 5.83 -20.94
CA ASP A 500 24.40 5.24 -22.14
C ASP A 500 23.17 6.03 -22.60
N GLU A 501 23.41 6.90 -23.57
CA GLU A 501 22.44 7.57 -24.44
C GLU A 501 21.42 6.57 -25.06
N TYR A 502 21.74 5.27 -25.06
CA TYR A 502 20.88 4.20 -25.53
C TYR A 502 19.58 4.04 -24.74
N TRP A 503 19.55 4.23 -23.43
CA TRP A 503 18.33 3.92 -22.66
C TRP A 503 17.42 5.12 -22.42
N TYR A 504 18.01 6.32 -22.41
CA TYR A 504 17.30 7.60 -22.38
C TYR A 504 16.24 7.73 -23.48
N ASN A 505 16.55 7.24 -24.69
CA ASN A 505 15.67 7.42 -25.85
C ASN A 505 14.60 6.33 -26.00
N ALA A 506 14.62 5.26 -25.19
CA ALA A 506 13.61 4.20 -25.24
C ALA A 506 12.37 4.48 -24.37
N TRP A 507 12.49 5.41 -23.41
CA TRP A 507 11.42 5.81 -22.48
C TRP A 507 10.99 7.27 -22.74
N ASN A 508 11.09 7.71 -24.00
CA ASN A 508 11.01 9.10 -24.42
C ASN A 508 9.55 9.61 -24.55
N ILE A 509 8.58 8.94 -23.93
CA ILE A 509 7.20 9.43 -23.90
C ILE A 509 7.07 10.73 -23.09
N ASP A 510 8.09 11.10 -22.32
CA ASP A 510 8.21 12.43 -21.69
C ASP A 510 8.24 13.59 -22.68
N LYS A 511 8.18 13.35 -23.99
CA LYS A 511 7.99 14.39 -25.01
C LYS A 511 6.64 14.29 -25.74
N VAL A 512 5.84 13.28 -25.41
CA VAL A 512 4.59 12.98 -26.09
C VAL A 512 3.46 13.59 -25.27
N GLU A 513 2.79 14.54 -25.88
CA GLU A 513 1.65 15.26 -25.32
C GLU A 513 0.35 14.46 -25.52
N LYS A 514 0.26 13.62 -26.56
CA LYS A 514 -0.96 12.88 -26.89
C LYS A 514 -0.73 11.41 -27.21
N VAL A 515 -1.49 10.52 -26.56
CA VAL A 515 -1.54 9.09 -26.91
C VAL A 515 -2.95 8.68 -27.32
N THR A 516 -3.07 8.10 -28.51
CA THR A 516 -4.31 7.50 -29.01
C THR A 516 -4.25 5.98 -28.90
N LEU A 517 -5.10 5.41 -28.05
CA LEU A 517 -5.29 3.96 -27.90
C LEU A 517 -6.37 3.45 -28.90
N PRO A 518 -6.20 2.27 -29.52
CA PRO A 518 -7.21 1.69 -30.38
C PRO A 518 -8.35 1.05 -29.58
N GLU A 519 -9.54 0.94 -30.18
CA GLU A 519 -10.73 0.28 -29.59
C GLU A 519 -10.54 -1.22 -29.30
N THR A 520 -9.40 -1.81 -29.68
CA THR A 520 -9.04 -3.18 -29.33
C THR A 520 -8.44 -3.30 -27.94
N VAL A 521 -8.03 -2.21 -27.29
CA VAL A 521 -7.45 -2.26 -25.94
C VAL A 521 -8.53 -2.63 -24.92
N GLU A 522 -8.27 -3.69 -24.17
CA GLU A 522 -9.16 -4.27 -23.16
C GLU A 522 -8.63 -4.01 -21.73
N LYS A 523 -7.32 -3.72 -21.59
CA LYS A 523 -6.66 -3.53 -20.30
C LYS A 523 -5.45 -2.59 -20.35
N ILE A 524 -5.34 -1.77 -19.32
CA ILE A 524 -4.16 -0.93 -19.03
C ILE A 524 -3.56 -1.45 -17.71
N CYS A 525 -2.37 -2.07 -17.78
CA CYS A 525 -1.70 -2.66 -16.63
C CYS A 525 -1.10 -1.60 -15.70
N GLY A 526 -0.67 -2.04 -14.51
CA GLY A 526 -0.04 -1.19 -13.51
C GLY A 526 1.21 -0.49 -14.06
N GLY A 527 1.33 0.82 -13.81
CA GLY A 527 2.45 1.64 -14.28
C GLY A 527 2.58 1.78 -15.81
N ALA A 528 1.52 1.53 -16.60
CA ALA A 528 1.57 1.62 -18.07
C ALA A 528 2.10 2.96 -18.61
N PHE A 529 1.68 4.07 -18.00
CA PHE A 529 2.03 5.46 -18.34
C PHE A 529 2.78 6.18 -17.22
N VAL A 530 3.30 5.46 -16.23
CA VAL A 530 3.94 6.07 -15.06
C VAL A 530 5.02 7.08 -15.47
N SER A 531 5.03 8.23 -14.80
CA SER A 531 5.97 9.31 -15.04
C SER A 531 5.96 9.86 -16.47
N ALA A 532 4.94 9.64 -17.30
CA ALA A 532 4.79 10.29 -18.60
C ALA A 532 4.46 11.79 -18.39
N THR A 533 5.47 12.58 -18.07
CA THR A 533 5.31 13.92 -17.48
C THR A 533 4.74 14.95 -18.45
N SER A 534 4.98 14.78 -19.76
CA SER A 534 4.45 15.66 -20.81
C SER A 534 3.10 15.23 -21.36
N LEU A 535 2.58 14.06 -20.99
CA LEU A 535 1.29 13.59 -21.48
C LEU A 535 0.18 14.54 -21.03
N GLU A 536 -0.56 15.12 -21.97
CA GLU A 536 -1.67 16.05 -21.72
C GLU A 536 -3.03 15.37 -21.94
N GLU A 537 -3.11 14.50 -22.96
CA GLU A 537 -4.34 13.86 -23.43
C GLU A 537 -4.17 12.35 -23.65
N VAL A 538 -5.09 11.57 -23.06
CA VAL A 538 -5.28 10.15 -23.37
C VAL A 538 -6.76 9.79 -23.35
N ASN A 539 -7.25 9.21 -24.43
CA ASN A 539 -8.61 8.67 -24.47
C ASN A 539 -8.60 7.18 -24.10
N ILE A 540 -9.35 6.80 -23.07
CA ILE A 540 -9.49 5.40 -22.64
C ILE A 540 -10.60 4.74 -23.49
N PRO A 541 -10.30 3.70 -24.27
CA PRO A 541 -11.32 3.05 -25.10
C PRO A 541 -12.45 2.37 -24.31
N GLU A 542 -13.61 2.17 -24.95
CA GLU A 542 -14.81 1.57 -24.31
C GLU A 542 -14.60 0.13 -23.82
N LYS A 543 -13.68 -0.61 -24.44
CA LYS A 543 -13.39 -2.00 -24.04
C LYS A 543 -12.48 -2.12 -22.82
N VAL A 544 -11.86 -1.02 -22.37
CA VAL A 544 -10.97 -1.08 -21.20
C VAL A 544 -11.79 -1.39 -19.96
N SER A 545 -11.55 -2.57 -19.38
CA SER A 545 -12.26 -3.04 -18.19
C SER A 545 -11.58 -2.62 -16.88
N SER A 546 -10.28 -2.32 -16.90
CA SER A 546 -9.51 -1.95 -15.71
C SER A 546 -8.33 -1.04 -16.04
N ILE A 547 -8.07 -0.10 -15.13
CA ILE A 547 -6.84 0.71 -15.07
C ILE A 547 -6.04 0.23 -13.86
N GLY A 548 -4.83 -0.28 -14.09
CA GLY A 548 -3.99 -0.87 -13.06
C GLY A 548 -3.34 0.13 -12.10
N ASP A 549 -2.65 -0.42 -11.10
CA ASP A 549 -2.00 0.35 -10.03
C ASP A 549 -0.93 1.30 -10.59
N GLY A 550 -0.95 2.57 -10.17
CA GLY A 550 0.00 3.57 -10.62
C GLY A 550 0.02 3.82 -12.13
N ALA A 551 -1.00 3.41 -12.89
CA ALA A 551 -1.01 3.45 -14.35
C ALA A 551 -0.63 4.82 -14.92
N PHE A 552 -1.11 5.92 -14.33
CA PHE A 552 -0.85 7.31 -14.70
C PHE A 552 -0.21 8.11 -13.54
N MET A 553 0.48 7.42 -12.63
CA MET A 553 1.18 8.07 -11.52
C MET A 553 2.27 9.01 -12.06
N TYR A 554 2.38 10.21 -11.51
CA TYR A 554 3.32 11.26 -11.96
C TYR A 554 3.13 11.76 -13.41
N CYS A 555 1.96 11.56 -14.04
CA CYS A 555 1.62 12.24 -15.29
C CYS A 555 1.26 13.72 -15.03
N THR A 556 2.26 14.56 -14.76
CA THR A 556 2.08 15.91 -14.20
C THR A 556 1.36 16.93 -15.09
N ASN A 557 1.33 16.71 -16.42
CA ASN A 557 0.60 17.55 -17.37
C ASN A 557 -0.75 16.96 -17.80
N LEU A 558 -1.09 15.74 -17.35
CA LEU A 558 -2.29 15.05 -17.80
C LEU A 558 -3.52 15.76 -17.23
N HIS A 559 -4.28 16.42 -18.10
CA HIS A 559 -5.48 17.16 -17.71
C HIS A 559 -6.73 16.72 -18.49
N ASP A 560 -6.57 16.11 -19.67
CA ASP A 560 -7.66 15.61 -20.49
C ASP A 560 -7.64 14.07 -20.52
N ILE A 561 -8.43 13.47 -19.63
CA ILE A 561 -8.68 12.03 -19.61
C ILE A 561 -10.17 11.78 -19.44
N THR A 562 -10.70 10.91 -20.31
CA THR A 562 -12.07 10.41 -20.20
C THR A 562 -12.04 8.95 -19.77
N ILE A 563 -12.71 8.65 -18.66
CA ILE A 563 -12.95 7.28 -18.20
C ILE A 563 -14.31 6.83 -18.75
N THR A 564 -14.35 5.70 -19.43
CA THR A 564 -15.57 5.17 -20.08
C THR A 564 -16.34 4.23 -19.16
N ASP A 565 -17.59 3.91 -19.53
CA ASP A 565 -18.46 3.02 -18.76
C ASP A 565 -17.95 1.57 -18.70
N GLY A 566 -17.04 1.21 -19.62
CA GLY A 566 -16.34 -0.06 -19.64
C GLY A 566 -15.45 -0.29 -18.41
N VAL A 567 -14.88 0.77 -17.84
CA VAL A 567 -13.92 0.67 -16.73
C VAL A 567 -14.65 0.27 -15.44
N LYS A 568 -14.33 -0.90 -14.90
CA LYS A 568 -14.89 -1.46 -13.66
C LYS A 568 -13.99 -1.24 -12.44
N GLN A 569 -12.69 -1.07 -12.65
CA GLN A 569 -11.71 -0.95 -11.58
C GLN A 569 -10.64 0.10 -11.91
N ILE A 570 -10.33 0.91 -10.90
CA ILE A 570 -9.18 1.84 -10.89
C ILE A 570 -8.26 1.41 -9.74
N GLY A 571 -7.02 1.04 -10.08
CA GLY A 571 -6.02 0.52 -9.15
C GLY A 571 -5.45 1.54 -8.17
N LYS A 572 -4.71 1.06 -7.18
CA LYS A 572 -4.03 1.87 -6.16
C LYS A 572 -3.11 2.90 -6.83
N ARG A 573 -3.16 4.16 -6.38
CA ARG A 573 -2.34 5.26 -6.90
C ARG A 573 -2.44 5.50 -8.40
N ALA A 574 -3.48 5.01 -9.08
CA ALA A 574 -3.57 5.03 -10.54
C ALA A 574 -3.36 6.42 -11.15
N PHE A 575 -3.78 7.49 -10.46
CA PHE A 575 -3.61 8.89 -10.91
C PHE A 575 -2.82 9.74 -9.91
N SER A 576 -2.10 9.17 -8.94
CA SER A 576 -1.41 9.98 -7.92
C SER A 576 -0.40 10.93 -8.55
N TYR A 577 -0.36 12.16 -8.03
CA TYR A 577 0.51 13.23 -8.50
C TYR A 577 0.34 13.58 -10.00
N SER A 578 -0.81 13.27 -10.59
CA SER A 578 -1.12 13.67 -11.96
C SER A 578 -1.55 15.14 -12.04
N GLY A 579 -1.52 15.67 -13.26
CA GLY A 579 -1.90 17.05 -13.60
C GLY A 579 -3.41 17.33 -13.61
N LEU A 580 -4.23 16.35 -13.20
CA LEU A 580 -5.67 16.37 -13.44
C LEU A 580 -6.32 17.62 -12.88
N TYR A 581 -7.07 18.32 -13.74
CA TYR A 581 -7.94 19.41 -13.31
C TYR A 581 -9.25 18.89 -12.72
N SER A 582 -9.79 17.82 -13.31
CA SER A 582 -10.99 17.15 -12.86
C SER A 582 -11.09 15.75 -13.41
N ILE A 583 -11.89 14.91 -12.77
CA ILE A 583 -12.27 13.61 -13.30
C ILE A 583 -13.76 13.34 -13.07
N ILE A 584 -14.43 12.87 -14.11
CA ILE A 584 -15.85 12.54 -14.09
C ILE A 584 -15.97 11.03 -14.04
N LEU A 585 -16.40 10.49 -12.90
CA LEU A 585 -16.67 9.07 -12.71
C LEU A 585 -18.17 8.76 -12.55
N GLU A 586 -19.03 9.79 -12.48
CA GLU A 586 -20.46 9.71 -12.17
C GLU A 586 -21.23 8.64 -12.95
N LEU A 587 -21.03 8.55 -14.27
CA LEU A 587 -21.75 7.62 -15.14
C LEU A 587 -20.95 6.36 -15.47
N THR A 588 -19.75 6.23 -14.91
CA THR A 588 -18.85 5.12 -15.22
C THR A 588 -19.31 3.83 -14.56
N GLY A 589 -18.86 2.70 -15.11
CA GLY A 589 -19.09 1.38 -14.55
C GLY A 589 -18.21 1.04 -13.35
N VAL A 590 -17.52 2.00 -12.73
CA VAL A 590 -16.49 1.74 -11.72
C VAL A 590 -17.13 1.22 -10.42
N GLU A 591 -16.71 0.02 -10.03
CA GLU A 591 -17.17 -0.69 -8.83
C GLU A 591 -16.09 -0.69 -7.73
N LYS A 592 -14.82 -0.55 -8.12
CA LYS A 592 -13.63 -0.60 -7.25
C LYS A 592 -12.68 0.56 -7.49
N ILE A 593 -12.27 1.24 -6.41
CA ILE A 593 -11.28 2.33 -6.41
C ILE A 593 -10.23 2.01 -5.35
N GLY A 594 -8.96 1.86 -5.75
CA GLY A 594 -7.85 1.56 -4.84
C GLY A 594 -7.45 2.75 -3.94
N ASP A 595 -6.49 2.53 -3.04
CA ASP A 595 -5.99 3.59 -2.16
C ASP A 595 -5.30 4.70 -2.95
N GLU A 596 -5.33 5.91 -2.41
CA GLU A 596 -4.51 7.03 -2.87
C GLU A 596 -4.66 7.38 -4.36
N VAL A 597 -5.78 7.00 -5.00
CA VAL A 597 -5.97 7.10 -6.46
C VAL A 597 -5.68 8.51 -7.01
N PHE A 598 -6.08 9.57 -6.30
CA PHE A 598 -5.80 10.97 -6.67
C PHE A 598 -4.84 11.67 -5.69
N TYR A 599 -4.10 10.90 -4.90
CA TYR A 599 -3.19 11.46 -3.89
C TYR A 599 -2.22 12.45 -4.53
N GLY A 600 -2.14 13.66 -3.96
CA GLY A 600 -1.22 14.69 -4.43
C GLY A 600 -1.56 15.32 -5.79
N CYS A 601 -2.76 15.14 -6.33
CA CYS A 601 -3.23 15.83 -7.54
C CYS A 601 -3.49 17.33 -7.26
N LYS A 602 -2.43 18.13 -7.21
CA LYS A 602 -2.46 19.53 -6.76
C LYS A 602 -3.34 20.45 -7.61
N ASN A 603 -3.58 20.11 -8.87
CA ASN A 603 -4.39 20.92 -9.80
C ASN A 603 -5.88 20.57 -9.78
N MET A 604 -6.25 19.48 -9.09
CA MET A 604 -7.61 18.95 -9.14
C MET A 604 -8.57 19.91 -8.43
N ALA A 605 -9.47 20.52 -9.18
CA ALA A 605 -10.46 21.47 -8.68
C ALA A 605 -11.76 20.77 -8.26
N TRP A 606 -12.11 19.67 -8.92
CA TRP A 606 -13.29 18.88 -8.59
C TRP A 606 -13.22 17.43 -9.03
N VAL A 607 -14.01 16.57 -8.37
CA VAL A 607 -14.09 15.12 -8.63
C VAL A 607 -15.53 14.64 -8.43
N THR A 608 -15.96 13.68 -9.25
CA THR A 608 -17.22 12.95 -9.03
C THR A 608 -16.94 11.50 -8.71
N PHE A 609 -17.74 10.90 -7.81
CA PHE A 609 -17.68 9.48 -7.49
C PHE A 609 -18.93 8.76 -8.00
N PRO A 610 -18.81 7.56 -8.60
CA PRO A 610 -19.95 6.79 -9.10
C PRO A 610 -20.81 6.21 -7.97
N VAL A 611 -22.07 5.93 -8.26
CA VAL A 611 -22.97 5.21 -7.33
C VAL A 611 -22.55 3.76 -7.08
N GLY A 612 -21.88 3.12 -8.06
CA GLY A 612 -21.55 1.70 -8.06
C GLY A 612 -20.39 1.30 -7.16
N VAL A 613 -19.68 2.26 -6.55
CA VAL A 613 -18.49 1.98 -5.76
C VAL A 613 -18.85 1.30 -4.43
N SER A 614 -18.49 0.03 -4.33
CA SER A 614 -18.68 -0.79 -3.13
C SER A 614 -17.37 -1.10 -2.41
N ASP A 615 -16.25 -1.05 -3.14
CA ASP A 615 -14.90 -1.29 -2.64
C ASP A 615 -14.06 -0.03 -2.90
N ILE A 616 -13.73 0.69 -1.83
CA ILE A 616 -13.06 1.98 -1.90
C ILE A 616 -11.92 2.02 -0.88
N GLY A 617 -10.73 2.31 -1.39
CA GLY A 617 -9.51 2.51 -0.62
C GLY A 617 -9.48 3.87 0.10
N SER A 618 -8.44 4.09 0.88
CA SER A 618 -8.29 5.27 1.75
C SER A 618 -7.40 6.36 1.11
N ASN A 619 -7.39 7.56 1.68
CA ASN A 619 -6.50 8.68 1.31
C ASN A 619 -6.59 9.10 -0.16
N LEU A 620 -7.76 8.97 -0.77
CA LEU A 620 -7.98 9.16 -2.21
C LEU A 620 -7.63 10.58 -2.66
N LEU A 621 -8.02 11.59 -1.87
CA LEU A 621 -7.93 13.00 -2.22
C LEU A 621 -6.87 13.76 -1.39
N LEU A 622 -6.13 13.06 -0.54
CA LEU A 622 -5.12 13.67 0.32
C LEU A 622 -4.04 14.38 -0.53
N GLY A 623 -3.70 15.61 -0.17
CA GLY A 623 -2.75 16.44 -0.94
C GLY A 623 -3.33 17.16 -2.18
N CYS A 624 -4.63 17.06 -2.45
CA CYS A 624 -5.31 17.81 -3.53
C CYS A 624 -5.59 19.28 -3.12
N THR A 625 -4.57 20.14 -3.18
CA THR A 625 -4.63 21.51 -2.64
C THR A 625 -5.52 22.48 -3.44
N ALA A 626 -5.82 22.19 -4.71
CA ALA A 626 -6.78 22.97 -5.50
C ALA A 626 -8.24 22.52 -5.35
N LEU A 627 -8.52 21.45 -4.59
CA LEU A 627 -9.85 20.85 -4.55
C LEU A 627 -10.87 21.81 -3.92
N ARG A 628 -12.01 22.00 -4.59
CA ARG A 628 -13.12 22.87 -4.15
C ARG A 628 -14.46 22.19 -4.19
N ASN A 629 -14.67 21.20 -5.05
CA ASN A 629 -15.97 20.54 -5.17
C ASN A 629 -15.81 19.02 -5.23
N VAL A 630 -16.52 18.32 -4.37
CA VAL A 630 -16.62 16.86 -4.40
C VAL A 630 -18.08 16.50 -4.63
N TYR A 631 -18.35 15.65 -5.62
CA TYR A 631 -19.70 15.25 -6.00
C TYR A 631 -19.90 13.76 -5.69
N ILE A 632 -20.91 13.45 -4.87
CA ILE A 632 -21.24 12.08 -4.46
C ILE A 632 -22.75 11.84 -4.68
N SER A 633 -23.12 10.64 -5.13
CA SER A 633 -24.53 10.24 -5.20
C SER A 633 -25.11 10.04 -3.80
N PRO A 634 -26.35 10.50 -3.50
CA PRO A 634 -27.10 10.16 -2.28
C PRO A 634 -27.24 8.65 -2.02
N LYS A 635 -27.04 7.82 -3.05
CA LYS A 635 -27.15 6.36 -3.00
C LYS A 635 -25.78 5.67 -2.81
N ALA A 636 -24.69 6.42 -2.67
CA ALA A 636 -23.37 5.84 -2.42
C ALA A 636 -23.35 5.05 -1.10
N SER A 637 -22.45 4.08 -1.00
CA SER A 637 -22.30 3.29 0.22
C SER A 637 -21.81 4.14 1.40
N ALA A 638 -22.15 3.77 2.64
CA ALA A 638 -21.69 4.47 3.85
C ALA A 638 -20.15 4.62 3.88
N ARG A 639 -19.44 3.58 3.42
CA ARG A 639 -17.97 3.59 3.29
C ARG A 639 -17.45 4.72 2.40
N VAL A 640 -18.12 5.01 1.29
CA VAL A 640 -17.74 6.13 0.40
C VAL A 640 -17.85 7.48 1.14
N TYR A 641 -18.92 7.66 1.92
CA TYR A 641 -19.09 8.84 2.75
C TYR A 641 -18.03 8.97 3.83
N ASP A 642 -17.70 7.87 4.51
CA ASP A 642 -16.71 7.87 5.59
C ASP A 642 -15.31 8.21 5.06
N ILE A 643 -14.88 7.57 3.97
CA ILE A 643 -13.57 7.82 3.35
C ILE A 643 -13.49 9.25 2.82
N ILE A 644 -14.46 9.70 2.02
CA ILE A 644 -14.41 11.06 1.46
C ILE A 644 -14.56 12.10 2.58
N GLY A 645 -15.35 11.81 3.61
CA GLY A 645 -15.45 12.63 4.81
C GLY A 645 -14.08 12.78 5.48
N ASN A 646 -13.38 11.68 5.71
CA ASN A 646 -12.03 11.67 6.30
C ASN A 646 -11.02 12.43 5.43
N ASP A 647 -11.04 12.23 4.11
CA ASP A 647 -10.16 12.92 3.15
C ASP A 647 -10.41 14.44 3.11
N ILE A 648 -11.68 14.87 3.05
CA ILE A 648 -12.03 16.29 3.06
C ILE A 648 -11.64 16.91 4.39
N TYR A 649 -11.90 16.21 5.49
CA TYR A 649 -11.65 16.71 6.83
C TYR A 649 -10.15 16.85 7.12
N SER A 650 -9.33 15.88 6.69
CA SER A 650 -7.87 15.92 6.74
C SER A 650 -7.25 16.90 5.74
N SER A 651 -8.01 17.49 4.83
CA SER A 651 -7.50 18.45 3.85
C SER A 651 -7.18 19.83 4.48
N GLU A 652 -6.05 20.42 4.09
CA GLU A 652 -5.73 21.85 4.35
C GLU A 652 -6.84 22.79 3.88
N MET A 653 -7.64 22.34 2.91
CA MET A 653 -8.67 23.13 2.24
C MET A 653 -10.09 22.79 2.69
N ARG A 654 -10.29 22.06 3.79
CA ARG A 654 -11.62 21.61 4.24
C ARG A 654 -12.70 22.70 4.25
N ASN A 655 -12.34 23.91 4.70
CA ASN A 655 -13.28 25.05 4.78
C ASN A 655 -13.65 25.63 3.40
N ASN A 656 -12.93 25.24 2.35
CA ASN A 656 -13.11 25.68 0.97
C ASN A 656 -13.64 24.55 0.06
N ILE A 657 -13.81 23.34 0.59
CA ILE A 657 -14.37 22.20 -0.15
C ILE A 657 -15.88 22.17 0.08
N SER A 658 -16.64 22.22 -1.01
CA SER A 658 -18.08 22.03 -1.03
C SER A 658 -18.41 20.59 -1.42
N LEU A 659 -19.21 19.92 -0.59
CA LEU A 659 -19.75 18.61 -0.90
C LEU A 659 -21.11 18.77 -1.60
N HIS A 660 -21.24 18.21 -2.79
CA HIS A 660 -22.44 18.29 -3.62
C HIS A 660 -23.05 16.91 -3.80
N TYR A 661 -24.38 16.87 -3.79
CA TYR A 661 -25.13 15.65 -4.05
C TYR A 661 -25.85 15.76 -5.38
N TYR A 662 -25.44 14.94 -6.35
CA TYR A 662 -26.10 14.90 -7.66
C TYR A 662 -27.27 13.90 -7.64
N VAL A 663 -28.29 14.16 -8.46
CA VAL A 663 -29.45 13.28 -8.62
C VAL A 663 -29.36 12.70 -10.02
N GLU A 664 -29.16 11.38 -10.11
CA GLU A 664 -29.24 10.65 -11.38
C GLU A 664 -30.63 10.87 -12.01
N ASN A 665 -30.66 11.34 -13.25
CA ASN A 665 -31.88 11.39 -14.08
C ASN A 665 -32.05 10.10 -14.86
#